data_AF-A0AAN9ML90-F1
#
_entry.id   AF-A0AAN9ML90-F1
#
_cell.length_a   1.000
_cell.length_b   1.000
_cell.length_c   1.000
_cell.angle_alpha   90.00
_cell.angle_beta   90.00
_cell.angle_gamma   90.00
#
_symmetry.space_group_name_H-M   'P 1'
#
loop_
_entity.id
_entity.type
_entity.pdbx_description
1 polymer ?
#
loop_
_entity_poly.entity_id
_entity_poly.type
_entity_poly.pdbx_seq_one_letter_code
_entity_poly.pdbx_strand_id
1 'polypeptide(L)'
;MTMPRVSANPSPSCFVSMASTVRAYALPIILFAGAMFYQLFIIPNAFPPSHYDVLQIESYSSIHKVQEAYEKLESKLKSAEEAFDIHKFLKIRYAYELLTDPLWKRDYDAFGIDEQLHIVESGSKRYAGKHISELDFPLLQARSGSVDQSSKVITSSDFQYIFPDVKPWLIQLFSSGSENCAQFSKSWNKIASLLDVVANTGVVELGEKELATYLADKRSTGKPFFRNGVPSLVVIPAGCRSPKCLRRFNGELSVDKVTNWFATTIVDLPQINYYSRESLVPNFLGKTSHHKVKVLFFSTFGERAAPFIRQAAKDYWNFASFAFILWREEESSYWLGAFGVHSAPAIVFLKDPGVKPVVHHGSVNNSIFLHLMENNKQQELRQLRSVTSMELGCDPYGYSRASYDTMIWYCAIVVGRPSLELNKMRETMCRVQETFFKHSQVDASSENQSLATAVDAFKRRRLTFAWLDGEKQKDYCQFYIGQAGSDHTCGQRRSVTDIPRLFVIRYLRNGSAVDLRTEQKTNWKSSLVQDLISDSDLAGQFVAGYKGEDDVSQITAWLANIISDGDSRELPFFTLRTPKLVPDDTEPIWSITAQNIPLKNLKHSILGSLSGLSIYREDPRVGPFLLLGALISLGTIWLRRSQVQPSEQNQPNSNQPSESNQPSQPSSKEERKQIPRDRVRSRSNKKPTPSMTDFEPSDAYQVPLSDSDSQ
;
A
#
# COMPACT_ATOMS: atom_id res chain seq x y z
N MET A 1 9.12 93.76 -11.21
CA MET A 1 10.38 93.19 -11.73
C MET A 1 10.71 91.97 -10.88
N THR A 2 10.53 90.76 -11.41
CA THR A 2 10.79 89.50 -10.70
C THR A 2 11.00 88.38 -11.73
N MET A 3 12.20 87.80 -11.78
CA MET A 3 12.48 86.58 -12.56
C MET A 3 12.25 85.34 -11.69
N PRO A 4 11.71 84.24 -12.24
CA PRO A 4 11.80 82.90 -11.63
C PRO A 4 12.94 82.05 -12.24
N ARG A 5 13.46 81.14 -11.41
CA ARG A 5 14.58 80.22 -11.69
C ARG A 5 14.26 79.15 -12.74
N VAL A 6 15.29 78.75 -13.48
CA VAL A 6 15.37 77.42 -14.13
C VAL A 6 15.88 76.39 -13.10
N SER A 7 15.27 75.21 -13.08
CA SER A 7 15.78 74.02 -12.39
C SER A 7 15.84 72.86 -13.38
N ALA A 8 17.00 72.20 -13.49
CA ALA A 8 17.21 71.07 -14.38
C ALA A 8 17.24 69.76 -13.59
N ASN A 9 16.32 68.85 -13.89
CA ASN A 9 16.35 67.47 -13.39
C ASN A 9 17.07 66.55 -14.39
N PRO A 10 17.91 65.60 -13.93
CA PRO A 10 18.57 64.64 -14.81
C PRO A 10 17.61 63.54 -15.30
N SER A 11 17.95 62.91 -16.43
CA SER A 11 17.07 62.03 -17.20
C SER A 11 17.02 60.57 -16.69
N PRO A 12 15.93 59.81 -16.98
CA PRO A 12 15.66 58.51 -16.33
C PRO A 12 16.35 57.29 -16.97
N SER A 13 17.22 57.49 -17.97
CA SER A 13 17.75 56.40 -18.82
C SER A 13 18.72 55.45 -18.12
N CYS A 14 19.36 55.87 -17.03
CA CYS A 14 20.42 55.09 -16.36
C CYS A 14 19.88 53.87 -15.58
N PHE A 15 18.68 53.98 -14.98
CA PHE A 15 18.13 52.93 -14.10
C PHE A 15 17.65 51.67 -14.84
N VAL A 16 17.20 51.80 -16.09
CA VAL A 16 16.66 50.67 -16.87
C VAL A 16 17.78 49.72 -17.34
N SER A 17 18.96 50.27 -17.68
CA SER A 17 20.15 49.48 -18.05
C SER A 17 20.64 48.61 -16.89
N MET A 18 20.76 49.20 -15.69
CA MET A 18 21.21 48.54 -14.46
C MET A 18 20.32 47.35 -14.06
N ALA A 19 19.00 47.45 -14.22
CA ALA A 19 18.09 46.34 -13.88
C ALA A 19 18.29 45.10 -14.78
N SER A 20 18.67 45.29 -16.05
CA SER A 20 18.90 44.18 -17.00
C SER A 20 20.23 43.46 -16.76
N THR A 21 21.29 44.20 -16.41
CA THR A 21 22.61 43.66 -16.08
C THR A 21 22.58 42.88 -14.77
N VAL A 22 21.94 43.44 -13.73
CA VAL A 22 21.79 42.77 -12.43
C VAL A 22 21.04 41.44 -12.56
N ARG A 23 19.95 41.38 -13.35
CA ARG A 23 19.24 40.10 -13.61
C ARG A 23 20.08 39.07 -14.36
N ALA A 24 20.93 39.50 -15.30
CA ALA A 24 21.79 38.58 -16.04
C ALA A 24 22.85 37.93 -15.14
N TYR A 25 23.52 38.71 -14.29
CA TYR A 25 24.61 38.20 -13.43
C TYR A 25 24.15 37.64 -12.08
N ALA A 26 22.87 37.79 -11.70
CA ALA A 26 22.33 37.30 -10.43
C ALA A 26 22.63 35.80 -10.19
N LEU A 27 22.42 34.94 -11.19
CA LEU A 27 22.66 33.50 -11.05
C LEU A 27 24.14 33.17 -10.78
N PRO A 28 25.13 33.61 -11.59
CA PRO A 28 26.53 33.38 -11.28
C PRO A 28 26.98 33.99 -9.94
N ILE A 29 26.47 35.18 -9.57
CA ILE A 29 26.79 35.81 -8.28
C ILE A 29 26.26 34.96 -7.11
N ILE A 30 25.04 34.42 -7.22
CA ILE A 30 24.45 33.51 -6.21
C ILE A 30 25.26 32.20 -6.13
N LEU A 31 25.66 31.61 -7.26
CA LEU A 31 26.47 30.39 -7.28
C LEU A 31 27.87 30.62 -6.69
N PHE A 32 28.52 31.74 -7.01
CA PHE A 32 29.82 32.12 -6.46
C PHE A 32 29.75 32.43 -4.96
N ALA A 33 28.76 33.21 -4.51
CA ALA A 33 28.53 33.47 -3.09
C ALA A 33 28.21 32.17 -2.32
N GLY A 34 27.44 31.26 -2.94
CA GLY A 34 27.17 29.92 -2.40
C GLY A 34 28.44 29.07 -2.28
N ALA A 35 29.31 29.08 -3.29
CA ALA A 35 30.61 28.38 -3.25
C ALA A 35 31.51 28.93 -2.14
N MET A 36 31.67 30.26 -2.07
CA MET A 36 32.48 30.93 -1.03
C MET A 36 31.91 30.68 0.36
N PHE A 37 30.60 30.76 0.55
CA PHE A 37 29.95 30.42 1.83
C PHE A 37 30.20 28.96 2.21
N TYR A 38 30.08 28.05 1.24
CA TYR A 38 30.35 26.63 1.45
C TYR A 38 31.80 26.37 1.87
N GLN A 39 32.77 26.99 1.20
CA GLN A 39 34.20 26.79 1.46
C GLN A 39 34.69 27.48 2.74
N LEU A 40 34.16 28.67 3.09
CA LEU A 40 34.60 29.43 4.27
C LEU A 40 33.83 29.08 5.55
N PHE A 41 32.57 28.67 5.47
CA PHE A 41 31.71 28.47 6.65
C PHE A 41 31.12 27.07 6.77
N ILE A 42 30.89 26.33 5.67
CA ILE A 42 30.35 24.96 5.77
C ILE A 42 31.48 23.96 5.97
N ILE A 43 32.49 23.91 5.09
CA ILE A 43 33.60 22.95 5.19
C ILE A 43 34.30 22.98 6.56
N PRO A 44 34.72 24.13 7.13
CA PRO A 44 35.41 24.14 8.43
C PRO A 44 34.56 23.68 9.62
N ASN A 45 33.23 23.80 9.51
CA ASN A 45 32.29 23.35 10.54
C ASN A 45 31.75 21.93 10.30
N ALA A 46 31.90 21.39 9.08
CA ALA A 46 31.46 20.05 8.69
C ALA A 46 32.50 18.96 9.01
N PHE A 47 33.75 19.35 9.25
CA PHE A 47 34.79 18.49 9.81
C PHE A 47 35.06 18.91 11.27
N PRO A 48 34.19 18.57 12.23
CA PRO A 48 34.53 18.73 13.64
C PRO A 48 35.80 17.93 13.95
N PRO A 49 36.67 18.40 14.86
CA PRO A 49 37.86 17.65 15.25
C PRO A 49 37.44 16.27 15.73
N SER A 50 38.09 15.23 15.19
CA SER A 50 37.84 13.85 15.60
C SER A 50 38.25 13.64 17.04
N HIS A 51 37.80 12.54 17.65
CA HIS A 51 38.21 12.19 19.02
C HIS A 51 39.74 11.95 19.11
N TYR A 52 40.39 11.62 17.99
CA TYR A 52 41.85 11.58 17.87
C TYR A 52 42.49 12.97 17.90
N ASP A 53 41.91 13.95 17.20
CA ASP A 53 42.39 15.34 17.19
C ASP A 53 42.23 16.00 18.56
N VAL A 54 41.16 15.67 19.30
CA VAL A 54 40.94 16.09 20.70
C VAL A 54 42.06 15.58 21.62
N LEU A 55 42.54 14.36 21.37
CA LEU A 55 43.66 13.74 22.08
C LEU A 55 45.05 14.06 21.48
N GLN A 56 45.11 14.86 20.41
CA GLN A 56 46.35 15.26 19.71
C GLN A 56 47.17 14.06 19.17
N ILE A 57 46.49 13.03 18.68
CA ILE A 57 47.09 11.81 18.11
C ILE A 57 46.60 11.55 16.68
N GLU A 58 47.33 10.70 15.96
CA GLU A 58 46.97 10.28 14.60
C GLU A 58 45.66 9.48 14.60
N SER A 59 44.80 9.72 13.60
CA SER A 59 43.59 8.94 13.37
C SER A 59 43.89 7.44 13.27
N TYR A 60 43.01 6.60 13.83
CA TYR A 60 43.16 5.14 13.88
C TYR A 60 44.31 4.62 14.76
N SER A 61 44.88 5.47 15.65
CA SER A 61 45.87 5.06 16.65
C SER A 61 45.42 3.86 17.51
N SER A 62 46.39 3.08 18.00
CA SER A 62 46.15 1.95 18.91
C SER A 62 45.69 2.40 20.30
N ILE A 63 44.96 1.54 21.02
CA ILE A 63 44.42 1.84 22.36
C ILE A 63 45.54 2.25 23.35
N HIS A 64 46.72 1.64 23.27
CA HIS A 64 47.87 2.04 24.09
C HIS A 64 48.31 3.49 23.84
N LYS A 65 48.31 3.97 22.59
CA LYS A 65 48.62 5.38 22.26
C LYS A 65 47.52 6.32 22.77
N VAL A 66 46.27 5.88 22.76
CA VAL A 66 45.12 6.63 23.32
C VAL A 66 45.29 6.82 24.83
N GLN A 67 45.70 5.77 25.55
CA GLN A 67 46.00 5.81 26.99
C GLN A 67 47.17 6.75 27.31
N GLU A 68 48.32 6.58 26.65
CA GLU A 68 49.50 7.42 26.83
C GLU A 68 49.20 8.92 26.56
N ALA A 69 48.45 9.22 25.49
CA ALA A 69 48.06 10.58 25.16
C ALA A 69 47.09 11.18 26.20
N TYR A 70 46.15 10.39 26.71
CA TYR A 70 45.25 10.83 27.78
C TYR A 70 46.01 11.13 29.08
N GLU A 71 46.89 10.24 29.55
CA GLU A 71 47.69 10.45 30.76
C GLU A 71 48.59 11.70 30.65
N LYS A 72 49.18 11.94 29.48
CA LYS A 72 49.97 13.14 29.17
C LYS A 72 49.12 14.42 29.15
N LEU A 73 47.89 14.36 28.65
CA LEU A 73 46.97 15.50 28.66
C LEU A 73 46.40 15.76 30.06
N GLU A 74 46.07 14.71 30.82
CA GLU A 74 45.52 14.79 32.17
C GLU A 74 46.57 15.32 33.18
N SER A 75 47.82 14.84 33.10
CA SER A 75 48.92 15.36 33.93
C SER A 75 49.18 16.84 33.64
N LYS A 76 49.23 17.25 32.37
CA LYS A 76 49.34 18.66 31.97
C LYS A 76 48.16 19.51 32.49
N LEU A 77 46.96 18.94 32.52
CA LEU A 77 45.75 19.56 33.08
C LEU A 77 45.87 19.82 34.58
N LYS A 78 46.30 18.81 35.34
CA LYS A 78 46.47 18.88 36.80
C LYS A 78 47.58 19.85 37.22
N SER A 79 48.51 20.19 36.33
CA SER A 79 49.59 21.15 36.56
C SER A 79 49.28 22.60 36.16
N ALA A 80 48.11 22.90 35.58
CA ALA A 80 47.80 24.24 35.09
C ALA A 80 47.13 25.11 36.17
N GLU A 81 47.69 26.30 36.45
CA GLU A 81 47.17 27.24 37.46
C GLU A 81 45.98 28.10 36.98
N GLU A 82 45.60 28.02 35.69
CA GLU A 82 44.53 28.84 35.11
C GLU A 82 43.12 28.28 35.31
N ALA A 83 42.12 29.17 35.34
CA ALA A 83 40.71 28.83 35.43
C ALA A 83 40.28 27.88 34.30
N PHE A 84 39.81 26.70 34.69
CA PHE A 84 39.79 25.55 33.78
C PHE A 84 38.47 25.40 32.98
N ASP A 85 38.57 25.19 31.65
CA ASP A 85 37.41 24.87 30.79
C ASP A 85 36.96 23.41 30.97
N ILE A 86 36.05 23.21 31.92
CA ILE A 86 35.42 21.92 32.24
C ILE A 86 34.87 21.21 30.99
N HIS A 87 34.27 21.95 30.05
CA HIS A 87 33.71 21.38 28.83
C HIS A 87 34.81 20.83 27.89
N LYS A 88 36.01 21.44 27.87
CA LYS A 88 37.18 20.89 27.17
C LYS A 88 37.70 19.60 27.81
N PHE A 89 37.73 19.50 29.16
CA PHE A 89 38.09 18.24 29.82
C PHE A 89 37.06 17.13 29.61
N LEU A 90 35.77 17.45 29.68
CA LEU A 90 34.71 16.49 29.38
C LEU A 90 34.84 15.93 27.95
N LYS A 91 35.24 16.77 26.97
CA LYS A 91 35.58 16.29 25.61
C LYS A 91 36.79 15.37 25.57
N ILE A 92 37.88 15.72 26.25
CA ILE A 92 39.10 14.88 26.33
C ILE A 92 38.78 13.54 26.99
N ARG A 93 38.03 13.54 28.09
CA ARG A 93 37.61 12.34 28.81
C ARG A 93 36.66 11.47 27.99
N TYR A 94 35.69 12.08 27.31
CA TYR A 94 34.76 11.40 26.40
C TYR A 94 35.51 10.71 25.26
N ALA A 95 36.41 11.44 24.59
CA ALA A 95 37.27 10.89 23.54
C ALA A 95 38.12 9.72 24.04
N TYR A 96 38.69 9.82 25.24
CA TYR A 96 39.44 8.75 25.88
C TYR A 96 38.57 7.50 26.17
N GLU A 97 37.41 7.65 26.80
CA GLU A 97 36.53 6.53 27.16
C GLU A 97 35.98 5.83 25.90
N LEU A 98 35.56 6.59 24.89
CA LEU A 98 35.07 6.07 23.61
C LEU A 98 36.17 5.32 22.82
N LEU A 99 37.39 5.86 22.77
CA LEU A 99 38.50 5.26 22.03
C LEU A 99 39.25 4.15 22.79
N THR A 100 38.96 3.95 24.08
CA THR A 100 39.54 2.87 24.89
C THR A 100 38.72 1.58 24.82
N ASP A 101 37.39 1.66 24.68
CA ASP A 101 36.56 0.46 24.46
C ASP A 101 36.77 -0.10 23.03
N PRO A 102 37.11 -1.40 22.86
CA PRO A 102 37.36 -1.98 21.55
C PRO A 102 36.18 -1.96 20.57
N LEU A 103 34.94 -2.00 21.05
CA LEU A 103 33.74 -2.04 20.22
C LEU A 103 33.29 -0.64 19.83
N TRP A 104 33.27 0.31 20.76
CA TRP A 104 33.02 1.72 20.44
C TRP A 104 34.08 2.27 19.48
N LYS A 105 35.38 1.99 19.73
CA LYS A 105 36.46 2.34 18.80
C LYS A 105 36.27 1.70 17.43
N ARG A 106 35.91 0.42 17.35
CA ARG A 106 35.63 -0.28 16.06
C ARG A 106 34.53 0.43 15.28
N ASP A 107 33.43 0.78 15.94
CA ASP A 107 32.24 1.34 15.30
C ASP A 107 32.43 2.81 14.90
N TYR A 108 33.16 3.56 15.72
CA TYR A 108 33.62 4.91 15.39
C TYR A 108 34.59 4.90 14.19
N ASP A 109 35.61 4.04 14.21
CA ASP A 109 36.63 3.95 13.17
C ASP A 109 36.04 3.50 11.81
N ALA A 110 35.15 2.50 11.83
CA ALA A 110 34.58 1.92 10.62
C ALA A 110 33.39 2.71 10.05
N PHE A 111 32.50 3.23 10.90
CA PHE A 111 31.20 3.79 10.49
C PHE A 111 30.94 5.22 10.99
N GLY A 112 31.82 5.79 11.83
CA GLY A 112 31.65 7.12 12.41
C GLY A 112 30.49 7.21 13.42
N ILE A 113 30.19 6.11 14.12
CA ILE A 113 29.10 6.06 15.10
C ILE A 113 29.55 6.72 16.40
N ASP A 114 28.77 7.69 16.86
CA ASP A 114 29.00 8.47 18.09
C ASP A 114 27.63 8.84 18.70
N GLU A 115 27.09 7.98 19.57
CA GLU A 115 25.71 8.08 20.06
C GLU A 115 25.58 8.93 21.34
N GLN A 116 26.66 9.04 22.11
CA GLN A 116 26.64 9.52 23.49
C GLN A 116 27.15 10.96 23.65
N LEU A 117 27.34 11.71 22.55
CA LEU A 117 27.85 13.08 22.55
C LEU A 117 27.05 14.04 23.45
N HIS A 118 25.76 13.77 23.66
CA HIS A 118 24.89 14.50 24.57
C HIS A 118 25.31 14.43 26.05
N ILE A 119 26.09 13.40 26.44
CA ILE A 119 26.69 13.26 27.78
C ILE A 119 27.71 14.38 28.03
N VAL A 120 28.45 14.83 27.01
CA VAL A 120 29.37 15.97 27.13
C VAL A 120 28.63 17.27 27.40
N GLU A 121 27.53 17.53 26.68
CA GLU A 121 26.76 18.77 26.85
C GLU A 121 26.00 18.78 28.19
N SER A 122 25.33 17.68 28.55
CA SER A 122 24.65 17.53 29.84
C SER A 122 25.62 17.54 31.02
N GLY A 123 26.79 16.89 30.88
CA GLY A 123 27.91 16.98 31.80
C GLY A 123 28.38 18.42 31.99
N SER A 124 28.58 19.19 30.91
CA SER A 124 29.03 20.59 31.02
C SER A 124 28.04 21.47 31.78
N LYS A 125 26.74 21.16 31.72
CA LYS A 125 25.69 21.84 32.50
C LYS A 125 25.71 21.38 33.97
N ARG A 126 25.88 20.07 34.22
CA ARG A 126 25.91 19.46 35.57
C ARG A 126 27.14 19.88 36.39
N TYR A 127 28.30 20.05 35.74
CA TYR A 127 29.56 20.38 36.40
C TYR A 127 29.95 21.87 36.26
N ALA A 128 29.05 22.73 35.75
CA ALA A 128 29.32 24.16 35.61
C ALA A 128 29.76 24.80 36.94
N GLY A 129 30.97 25.37 36.96
CA GLY A 129 31.54 26.05 38.14
C GLY A 129 32.15 25.12 39.21
N LYS A 130 32.25 23.81 38.98
CA LYS A 130 32.87 22.85 39.90
C LYS A 130 34.35 22.61 39.62
N HIS A 131 35.10 22.15 40.62
CA HIS A 131 36.50 21.72 40.40
C HIS A 131 36.58 20.32 39.76
N ILE A 132 37.69 20.04 39.07
CA ILE A 132 37.94 18.74 38.38
C ILE A 132 37.81 17.53 39.34
N SER A 133 38.15 17.72 40.62
CA SER A 133 38.04 16.72 41.69
C SER A 133 36.60 16.37 42.10
N GLU A 134 35.60 17.13 41.65
CA GLU A 134 34.17 16.92 41.95
C GLU A 134 33.41 16.27 40.77
N LEU A 135 34.12 15.79 39.75
CA LEU A 135 33.51 15.10 38.61
C LEU A 135 33.40 13.60 38.90
N ASP A 136 32.23 13.05 38.58
CA ASP A 136 31.96 11.62 38.70
C ASP A 136 32.45 10.91 37.42
N PHE A 137 33.21 9.82 37.57
CA PHE A 137 33.74 9.03 36.45
C PHE A 137 33.44 7.52 36.64
N PRO A 138 33.27 6.74 35.56
CA PRO A 138 33.33 7.13 34.14
C PRO A 138 32.16 8.01 33.67
N LEU A 139 32.34 8.73 32.56
CA LEU A 139 31.26 9.50 31.91
C LEU A 139 30.32 8.57 31.15
N LEU A 140 30.89 7.57 30.47
CA LEU A 140 30.14 6.54 29.75
C LEU A 140 29.79 5.40 30.71
N GLN A 141 28.52 5.06 30.80
CA GLN A 141 28.08 3.97 31.66
C GLN A 141 28.53 2.61 31.11
N ALA A 142 28.90 1.70 32.01
CA ALA A 142 29.23 0.33 31.64
C ALA A 142 28.01 -0.38 31.00
N ARG A 143 28.26 -1.23 30.00
CA ARG A 143 27.24 -1.92 29.18
C ARG A 143 26.10 -2.47 30.03
N SER A 144 24.87 -2.06 29.70
CA SER A 144 23.66 -2.69 30.25
C SER A 144 23.22 -3.87 29.34
N GLY A 145 23.29 -5.09 29.88
CA GLY A 145 22.74 -6.30 29.27
C GLY A 145 23.45 -6.88 28.03
N SER A 146 23.18 -8.15 27.77
CA SER A 146 23.36 -8.79 26.47
C SER A 146 22.15 -8.49 25.58
N VAL A 147 22.37 -8.24 24.29
CA VAL A 147 21.25 -8.10 23.33
C VAL A 147 20.59 -9.47 23.15
N ASP A 148 19.41 -9.67 23.73
CA ASP A 148 18.65 -10.91 23.63
C ASP A 148 17.96 -11.02 22.27
N GLN A 149 18.68 -11.60 21.31
CA GLN A 149 18.25 -11.76 19.92
C GLN A 149 17.77 -13.18 19.67
N SER A 150 16.45 -13.37 19.64
CA SER A 150 15.81 -14.58 19.11
C SER A 150 15.87 -14.66 17.58
N SER A 151 16.30 -13.58 16.91
CA SER A 151 16.43 -13.47 15.46
C SER A 151 17.73 -14.07 14.93
N LYS A 152 17.71 -14.66 13.73
CA LYS A 152 18.91 -15.19 13.07
C LYS A 152 19.95 -14.08 12.86
N VAL A 153 21.13 -14.23 13.46
CA VAL A 153 22.33 -13.45 13.12
C VAL A 153 22.83 -13.92 11.74
N ILE A 154 22.94 -12.99 10.80
CA ILE A 154 23.39 -13.23 9.42
C ILE A 154 24.89 -12.93 9.36
N THR A 155 25.69 -13.96 9.06
CA THR A 155 27.12 -13.79 8.77
C THR A 155 27.35 -13.47 7.29
N SER A 156 28.56 -13.04 6.95
CA SER A 156 29.00 -12.88 5.55
C SER A 156 28.92 -14.19 4.74
N SER A 157 28.93 -15.36 5.40
CA SER A 157 28.76 -16.66 4.76
C SER A 157 27.28 -16.98 4.48
N ASP A 158 26.36 -16.68 5.41
CA ASP A 158 24.91 -16.81 5.20
C ASP A 158 24.42 -15.94 4.05
N PHE A 159 24.99 -14.74 3.92
CA PHE A 159 24.53 -13.73 2.97
C PHE A 159 24.59 -14.19 1.51
N GLN A 160 25.44 -15.15 1.16
CA GLN A 160 25.50 -15.72 -0.19
C GLN A 160 24.23 -16.50 -0.54
N TYR A 161 23.54 -17.06 0.45
CA TYR A 161 22.32 -17.85 0.29
C TYR A 161 21.03 -17.02 0.38
N ILE A 162 21.13 -15.74 0.73
CA ILE A 162 19.97 -14.81 0.85
C ILE A 162 19.45 -14.34 -0.51
N PHE A 163 20.17 -14.62 -1.61
CA PHE A 163 19.81 -14.17 -2.96
C PHE A 163 19.39 -15.33 -3.89
N PRO A 164 18.27 -15.22 -4.62
CA PRO A 164 17.10 -14.37 -4.40
C PRO A 164 15.90 -15.21 -3.94
N ASP A 165 15.57 -15.13 -2.65
CA ASP A 165 14.37 -15.78 -2.10
C ASP A 165 13.06 -15.24 -2.72
N VAL A 166 12.00 -16.06 -2.63
CA VAL A 166 10.63 -15.67 -3.00
C VAL A 166 10.08 -14.60 -2.06
N LYS A 167 10.49 -14.61 -0.78
CA LYS A 167 10.13 -13.60 0.22
C LYS A 167 11.18 -12.47 0.27
N PRO A 168 10.77 -11.21 0.51
CA PRO A 168 11.71 -10.12 0.81
C PRO A 168 12.37 -10.33 2.18
N TRP A 169 13.57 -9.79 2.36
CA TRP A 169 14.31 -9.78 3.63
C TRP A 169 14.27 -8.40 4.29
N LEU A 170 13.95 -8.36 5.59
CA LEU A 170 14.14 -7.19 6.46
C LEU A 170 15.34 -7.46 7.39
N ILE A 171 16.36 -6.62 7.32
CA ILE A 171 17.63 -6.79 8.04
C ILE A 171 17.85 -5.59 8.99
N GLN A 172 18.09 -5.88 10.27
CA GLN A 172 18.56 -4.90 11.24
C GLN A 172 20.09 -4.89 11.27
N LEU A 173 20.70 -3.74 11.01
CA LEU A 173 22.11 -3.47 11.31
C LEU A 173 22.19 -2.93 12.73
N PHE A 174 22.95 -3.59 13.60
CA PHE A 174 23.05 -3.24 15.02
C PHE A 174 24.49 -3.39 15.53
N SER A 175 24.78 -2.74 16.65
CA SER A 175 26.03 -2.93 17.40
C SER A 175 25.74 -3.43 18.81
N SER A 176 26.54 -4.39 19.29
CA SER A 176 26.55 -4.81 20.70
C SER A 176 27.13 -3.74 21.65
N GLY A 177 27.71 -2.66 21.13
CA GLY A 177 28.14 -1.49 21.89
C GLY A 177 27.08 -0.39 22.03
N SER A 178 25.96 -0.49 21.30
CA SER A 178 24.93 0.55 21.25
C SER A 178 23.79 0.31 22.24
N GLU A 179 23.56 1.27 23.14
CA GLU A 179 22.43 1.29 24.06
C GLU A 179 21.09 1.46 23.30
N ASN A 180 21.08 2.24 22.21
CA ASN A 180 19.91 2.35 21.32
C ASN A 180 19.52 0.99 20.72
N CYS A 181 20.51 0.18 20.32
CA CYS A 181 20.28 -1.17 19.81
C CYS A 181 19.74 -2.11 20.91
N ALA A 182 20.27 -2.01 22.14
CA ALA A 182 19.80 -2.78 23.28
C ALA A 182 18.33 -2.47 23.61
N GLN A 183 17.95 -1.19 23.66
CA GLN A 183 16.56 -0.76 23.92
C GLN A 183 15.59 -1.18 22.80
N PHE A 184 16.02 -1.13 21.53
CA PHE A 184 15.19 -1.50 20.39
C PHE A 184 15.01 -3.03 20.22
N SER A 185 15.84 -3.88 20.85
CA SER A 185 15.79 -5.35 20.73
C SER A 185 14.38 -5.95 20.92
N LYS A 186 13.64 -5.52 21.96
CA LYS A 186 12.28 -5.97 22.24
C LYS A 186 11.29 -5.59 21.13
N SER A 187 11.41 -4.36 20.61
CA SER A 187 10.62 -3.88 19.48
C SER A 187 10.94 -4.64 18.20
N TRP A 188 12.22 -4.95 17.96
CA TRP A 188 12.65 -5.76 16.82
C TRP A 188 12.07 -7.17 16.87
N ASN A 189 12.16 -7.87 18.00
CA ASN A 189 11.61 -9.23 18.13
C ASN A 189 10.09 -9.26 17.87
N LYS A 190 9.35 -8.21 18.25
CA LYS A 190 7.92 -8.04 17.91
C LYS A 190 7.68 -7.68 16.43
N ILE A 191 8.56 -6.91 15.80
CA ILE A 191 8.50 -6.65 14.34
C ILE A 191 8.73 -7.96 13.57
N ALA A 192 9.69 -8.78 14.00
CA ALA A 192 10.03 -10.05 13.39
C ALA A 192 8.84 -11.04 13.44
N SER A 193 8.22 -11.23 14.61
CA SER A 193 7.07 -12.12 14.75
C SER A 193 5.83 -11.67 13.96
N LEU A 194 5.60 -10.36 13.83
CA LEU A 194 4.52 -9.81 13.01
C LEU A 194 4.75 -9.98 11.50
N LEU A 195 6.00 -10.12 11.05
CA LEU A 195 6.39 -10.18 9.64
C LEU A 195 6.75 -11.58 9.12
N ASP A 196 6.97 -12.57 9.98
CA ASP A 196 7.35 -13.96 9.64
C ASP A 196 6.60 -14.57 8.44
N VAL A 197 5.28 -14.37 8.39
CA VAL A 197 4.43 -14.85 7.28
C VAL A 197 4.79 -14.21 5.94
N VAL A 198 5.10 -12.91 5.93
CA VAL A 198 5.26 -12.06 4.73
C VAL A 198 6.71 -11.75 4.35
N ALA A 199 7.68 -11.96 5.24
CA ALA A 199 9.09 -11.64 5.03
C ALA A 199 10.02 -12.53 5.85
N ASN A 200 11.23 -12.70 5.33
CA ASN A 200 12.34 -13.23 6.11
C ASN A 200 12.93 -12.08 6.95
N THR A 201 13.34 -12.36 8.18
CA THR A 201 13.93 -11.35 9.08
C THR A 201 15.26 -11.83 9.63
N GLY A 202 16.18 -10.90 9.89
CA GLY A 202 17.48 -11.21 10.45
C GLY A 202 18.26 -9.99 10.89
N VAL A 203 19.37 -10.22 11.59
CA VAL A 203 20.18 -9.18 12.21
C VAL A 203 21.64 -9.31 11.76
N VAL A 204 22.33 -8.19 11.57
CA VAL A 204 23.73 -8.12 11.17
C VAL A 204 24.47 -7.24 12.18
N GLU A 205 25.48 -7.82 12.82
CA GLU A 205 26.36 -7.12 13.77
C GLU A 205 27.44 -6.34 12.98
N LEU A 206 27.80 -5.13 13.41
CA LEU A 206 28.76 -4.28 12.68
C LEU A 206 30.19 -4.86 12.59
N GLY A 207 30.52 -5.88 13.37
CA GLY A 207 31.75 -6.66 13.29
C GLY A 207 31.87 -7.50 12.01
N GLU A 208 30.75 -7.85 11.37
CA GLU A 208 30.71 -8.39 10.00
C GLU A 208 30.99 -7.26 9.00
N LYS A 209 32.22 -6.70 9.06
CA LYS A 209 32.60 -5.43 8.43
C LYS A 209 32.28 -5.36 6.94
N GLU A 210 32.49 -6.45 6.21
CA GLU A 210 32.22 -6.51 4.76
C GLU A 210 30.72 -6.38 4.47
N LEU A 211 29.90 -7.17 5.16
CA LEU A 211 28.44 -7.17 5.03
C LEU A 211 27.82 -5.86 5.52
N ALA A 212 28.25 -5.36 6.68
CA ALA A 212 27.82 -4.06 7.21
C ALA A 212 28.19 -2.91 6.26
N THR A 213 29.39 -2.93 5.64
CA THR A 213 29.82 -1.95 4.63
C THR A 213 29.05 -2.07 3.31
N TYR A 214 28.57 -3.27 2.95
CA TYR A 214 27.71 -3.49 1.79
C TYR A 214 26.29 -2.93 2.03
N LEU A 215 25.74 -3.11 3.23
CA LEU A 215 24.37 -2.70 3.57
C LEU A 215 24.25 -1.24 4.05
N ALA A 216 25.33 -0.61 4.53
CA ALA A 216 25.36 0.81 4.89
C ALA A 216 25.10 1.76 3.70
N ASP A 217 24.72 3.01 3.98
CA ASP A 217 24.80 4.07 2.98
C ASP A 217 26.27 4.47 2.77
N LYS A 218 26.62 4.96 1.57
CA LYS A 218 27.98 5.41 1.25
C LYS A 218 28.01 6.92 1.02
N ARG A 219 28.93 7.62 1.67
CA ARG A 219 29.23 9.04 1.39
C ARG A 219 29.85 9.17 -0.01
N SER A 220 29.91 10.38 -0.55
CA SER A 220 30.61 10.64 -1.84
C SER A 220 32.13 10.40 -1.78
N THR A 221 32.69 10.32 -0.57
CA THR A 221 34.05 9.86 -0.26
C THR A 221 34.20 8.34 -0.27
N GLY A 222 33.11 7.58 -0.42
CA GLY A 222 33.10 6.12 -0.39
C GLY A 222 32.99 5.49 1.00
N LYS A 223 33.21 6.26 2.08
CA LYS A 223 33.08 5.76 3.47
C LYS A 223 31.62 5.35 3.77
N PRO A 224 31.41 4.21 4.46
CA PRO A 224 30.08 3.81 4.91
C PRO A 224 29.59 4.71 6.06
N PHE A 225 28.28 4.90 6.18
CA PHE A 225 27.66 5.64 7.29
C PHE A 225 26.18 5.25 7.47
N PHE A 226 25.61 5.65 8.61
CA PHE A 226 24.19 5.48 8.92
C PHE A 226 23.55 6.85 9.19
N ARG A 227 22.51 7.23 8.44
CA ARG A 227 21.90 8.57 8.50
C ARG A 227 21.32 8.92 9.87
N ASN A 228 20.72 7.93 10.52
CA ASN A 228 19.99 8.07 11.79
C ASN A 228 20.71 7.33 12.94
N GLY A 229 22.01 7.03 12.79
CA GLY A 229 22.73 6.14 13.70
C GLY A 229 22.30 4.66 13.58
N VAL A 230 22.51 3.89 14.65
CA VAL A 230 22.07 2.50 14.77
C VAL A 230 21.01 2.34 15.88
N PRO A 231 20.11 1.36 15.80
CA PRO A 231 19.99 0.34 14.75
C PRO A 231 19.43 0.89 13.44
N SER A 232 19.92 0.40 12.31
CA SER A 232 19.49 0.82 10.96
C SER A 232 18.78 -0.32 10.25
N LEU A 233 17.61 -0.06 9.66
CA LEU A 233 16.81 -1.10 9.00
C LEU A 233 16.94 -1.02 7.47
N VAL A 234 17.36 -2.12 6.87
CA VAL A 234 17.57 -2.28 5.42
C VAL A 234 16.70 -3.42 4.92
N VAL A 235 16.12 -3.23 3.73
CA VAL A 235 15.26 -4.20 3.06
C VAL A 235 15.86 -4.62 1.74
N ILE A 236 15.86 -5.93 1.50
CA ILE A 236 16.15 -6.56 0.22
C ILE A 236 14.80 -7.04 -0.36
N PRO A 237 14.21 -6.33 -1.34
CA PRO A 237 12.97 -6.79 -1.98
C PRO A 237 13.17 -8.13 -2.70
N ALA A 238 12.09 -8.91 -2.85
CA ALA A 238 12.12 -10.15 -3.63
C ALA A 238 12.65 -9.88 -5.05
N GLY A 239 13.55 -10.73 -5.54
CA GLY A 239 14.22 -10.55 -6.84
C GLY A 239 15.27 -9.43 -6.92
N CYS A 240 15.58 -8.72 -5.83
CA CYS A 240 16.62 -7.68 -5.83
C CYS A 240 18.04 -8.30 -5.94
N ARG A 241 18.75 -7.97 -7.03
CA ARG A 241 20.13 -8.45 -7.32
C ARG A 241 21.21 -7.38 -7.30
N SER A 242 20.90 -6.15 -6.85
CA SER A 242 21.86 -5.04 -6.88
C SER A 242 21.72 -4.14 -5.64
N PRO A 243 22.80 -3.49 -5.18
CA PRO A 243 22.72 -2.57 -4.04
C PRO A 243 21.82 -1.34 -4.31
N LYS A 244 21.43 -1.09 -5.57
CA LYS A 244 20.53 0.00 -5.96
C LYS A 244 19.05 -0.28 -5.69
N CYS A 245 18.63 -1.54 -5.55
CA CYS A 245 17.25 -1.90 -5.20
C CYS A 245 17.03 -2.07 -3.68
N LEU A 246 18.08 -1.97 -2.87
CA LEU A 246 17.97 -1.90 -1.42
C LEU A 246 17.12 -0.69 -1.00
N ARG A 247 16.18 -0.90 -0.07
CA ARG A 247 15.39 0.18 0.54
C ARG A 247 15.80 0.32 2.00
N ARG A 248 15.83 1.55 2.51
CA ARG A 248 16.18 1.84 3.92
C ARG A 248 15.01 2.55 4.59
N PHE A 249 14.75 2.19 5.84
CA PHE A 249 13.76 2.87 6.66
C PHE A 249 14.38 4.12 7.28
N ASN A 250 13.85 5.29 6.93
CA ASN A 250 14.32 6.59 7.45
C ASN A 250 13.35 7.19 8.49
N GLY A 251 12.35 6.42 8.93
CA GLY A 251 11.35 6.86 9.91
C GLY A 251 11.79 6.65 11.35
N GLU A 252 10.89 6.96 12.28
CA GLU A 252 11.05 6.64 13.70
C GLU A 252 10.88 5.13 13.94
N LEU A 253 11.78 4.56 14.75
CA LEU A 253 11.89 3.13 15.03
C LEU A 253 10.81 2.64 16.03
N SER A 254 9.53 2.72 15.63
CA SER A 254 8.43 2.10 16.35
C SER A 254 7.88 0.88 15.60
N VAL A 255 7.31 -0.07 16.34
CA VAL A 255 6.79 -1.33 15.78
C VAL A 255 5.77 -1.06 14.66
N ASP A 256 4.76 -0.23 14.91
CA ASP A 256 3.73 0.12 13.92
C ASP A 256 4.31 0.83 12.69
N LYS A 257 5.22 1.80 12.86
CA LYS A 257 5.77 2.56 11.72
C LYS A 257 6.59 1.67 10.80
N VAL A 258 7.37 0.73 11.36
CA VAL A 258 8.17 -0.23 10.61
C VAL A 258 7.30 -1.29 9.94
N THR A 259 6.38 -1.95 10.68
CA THR A 259 5.52 -3.00 10.11
C THR A 259 4.58 -2.44 9.04
N ASN A 260 3.99 -1.27 9.26
CA ASN A 260 3.12 -0.62 8.29
C ASN A 260 3.90 -0.18 7.05
N TRP A 261 5.07 0.47 7.19
CA TRP A 261 5.91 0.82 6.05
C TRP A 261 6.28 -0.40 5.21
N PHE A 262 6.71 -1.48 5.87
CA PHE A 262 7.10 -2.71 5.19
C PHE A 262 5.91 -3.32 4.43
N ALA A 263 4.79 -3.54 5.12
CA ALA A 263 3.58 -4.12 4.53
C ALA A 263 3.06 -3.30 3.32
N THR A 264 3.06 -1.97 3.40
CA THR A 264 2.46 -1.12 2.35
C THR A 264 3.42 -0.71 1.24
N THR A 265 4.72 -0.61 1.50
CA THR A 265 5.72 -0.01 0.58
C THR A 265 6.69 -1.02 -0.02
N ILE A 266 6.81 -2.21 0.59
CA ILE A 266 7.71 -3.29 0.13
C ILE A 266 6.92 -4.46 -0.45
N VAL A 267 5.78 -4.83 0.17
CA VAL A 267 4.99 -6.03 -0.18
C VAL A 267 3.67 -5.68 -0.89
N ASP A 268 3.35 -4.38 -0.99
CA ASP A 268 2.10 -3.86 -1.57
C ASP A 268 0.86 -4.58 -1.03
N LEU A 269 0.72 -4.61 0.30
CA LEU A 269 -0.42 -5.19 1.01
C LEU A 269 -1.52 -4.14 1.28
N PRO A 270 -2.79 -4.55 1.22
CA PRO A 270 -3.92 -3.64 1.45
C PRO A 270 -3.92 -3.06 2.86
N GLN A 271 -4.30 -1.79 2.97
CA GLN A 271 -4.76 -1.24 4.23
C GLN A 271 -6.23 -1.63 4.45
N ILE A 272 -6.55 -2.08 5.66
CA ILE A 272 -7.91 -2.46 6.06
C ILE A 272 -8.41 -1.38 7.02
N ASN A 273 -9.55 -0.76 6.68
CA ASN A 273 -10.04 0.41 7.37
C ASN A 273 -10.88 0.06 8.61
N TYR A 274 -10.89 0.99 9.57
CA TYR A 274 -11.82 0.98 10.68
C TYR A 274 -13.17 1.59 10.30
N TYR A 275 -14.25 1.01 10.82
CA TYR A 275 -15.62 1.48 10.67
C TYR A 275 -16.29 1.58 12.04
N SER A 276 -17.00 2.69 12.23
CA SER A 276 -17.94 2.90 13.35
C SER A 276 -19.30 2.27 13.05
N ARG A 277 -20.14 2.12 14.07
CA ARG A 277 -21.56 1.74 13.95
C ARG A 277 -22.29 2.40 12.78
N GLU A 278 -22.13 3.71 12.64
CA GLU A 278 -22.84 4.52 11.64
C GLU A 278 -22.23 4.43 10.23
N SER A 279 -20.94 4.13 10.12
CA SER A 279 -20.24 4.06 8.83
C SER A 279 -20.17 2.64 8.25
N LEU A 280 -20.26 1.59 9.08
CA LEU A 280 -20.16 0.20 8.65
C LEU A 280 -21.18 -0.15 7.55
N VAL A 281 -22.46 0.18 7.75
CA VAL A 281 -23.51 -0.13 6.77
C VAL A 281 -23.34 0.66 5.46
N PRO A 282 -23.30 2.02 5.45
CA PRO A 282 -23.26 2.79 4.20
C PRO A 282 -21.89 2.79 3.50
N ASN A 283 -20.78 2.65 4.23
CA ASN A 283 -19.44 2.75 3.64
C ASN A 283 -18.73 1.41 3.41
N PHE A 284 -19.14 0.33 4.08
CA PHE A 284 -18.56 -1.00 3.88
C PHE A 284 -19.57 -2.00 3.33
N LEU A 285 -20.64 -2.32 4.06
CA LEU A 285 -21.59 -3.38 3.67
C LEU A 285 -22.36 -3.02 2.38
N GLY A 286 -22.74 -1.75 2.20
CA GLY A 286 -23.44 -1.26 1.01
C GLY A 286 -22.55 -1.00 -0.21
N LYS A 287 -21.24 -0.77 -0.03
CA LYS A 287 -20.30 -0.46 -1.13
C LYS A 287 -19.50 -1.66 -1.62
N THR A 288 -19.23 -2.63 -0.75
CA THR A 288 -18.45 -3.81 -1.11
C THR A 288 -19.32 -4.86 -1.81
N SER A 289 -18.78 -5.51 -2.83
CA SER A 289 -19.52 -6.37 -3.75
C SER A 289 -20.32 -7.48 -3.07
N HIS A 290 -21.59 -7.63 -3.42
CA HIS A 290 -22.56 -8.48 -2.70
C HIS A 290 -22.30 -9.99 -2.74
N HIS A 291 -21.38 -10.46 -3.60
CA HIS A 291 -20.96 -11.87 -3.69
C HIS A 291 -19.79 -12.23 -2.76
N LYS A 292 -19.14 -11.24 -2.15
CA LYS A 292 -17.99 -11.45 -1.25
C LYS A 292 -18.47 -11.57 0.19
N VAL A 293 -17.98 -12.59 0.89
CA VAL A 293 -18.15 -12.75 2.33
C VAL A 293 -17.57 -11.53 3.05
N LYS A 294 -18.26 -11.01 4.07
CA LYS A 294 -17.76 -9.88 4.86
C LYS A 294 -17.10 -10.40 6.12
N VAL A 295 -15.82 -10.09 6.31
CA VAL A 295 -15.05 -10.45 7.50
C VAL A 295 -14.84 -9.21 8.34
N LEU A 296 -15.42 -9.19 9.54
CA LEU A 296 -15.34 -8.07 10.47
C LEU A 296 -14.43 -8.46 11.65
N PHE A 297 -13.42 -7.64 11.91
CA PHE A 297 -12.55 -7.78 13.09
C PHE A 297 -12.95 -6.77 14.17
N PHE A 298 -13.32 -7.26 15.33
CA PHE A 298 -13.57 -6.44 16.52
C PHE A 298 -12.30 -6.35 17.35
N SER A 299 -11.82 -5.13 17.59
CA SER A 299 -10.62 -4.82 18.38
C SER A 299 -10.95 -3.79 19.44
N THR A 300 -10.36 -3.93 20.63
CA THR A 300 -10.52 -3.00 21.76
C THR A 300 -9.65 -1.75 21.66
N PHE A 301 -8.48 -1.84 21.03
CA PHE A 301 -7.43 -0.79 21.08
C PHE A 301 -7.22 -0.02 19.77
N GLY A 302 -8.00 -0.30 18.71
CA GLY A 302 -7.93 0.45 17.45
C GLY A 302 -6.67 0.16 16.62
N GLU A 303 -6.11 -1.03 16.79
CA GLU A 303 -4.82 -1.45 16.23
C GLU A 303 -4.86 -1.67 14.71
N ARG A 304 -3.80 -1.26 14.00
CA ARG A 304 -3.71 -1.54 12.57
C ARG A 304 -3.64 -3.04 12.30
N ALA A 305 -4.43 -3.50 11.32
CA ALA A 305 -4.47 -4.89 10.85
C ALA A 305 -3.06 -5.49 10.71
N ALA A 306 -2.83 -6.63 11.36
CA ALA A 306 -1.55 -7.34 11.34
C ALA A 306 -1.15 -7.77 9.91
N PRO A 307 0.15 -7.87 9.59
CA PRO A 307 0.60 -8.16 8.22
C PRO A 307 0.00 -9.45 7.62
N PHE A 308 -0.16 -10.50 8.42
CA PHE A 308 -0.81 -11.75 7.97
C PHE A 308 -2.28 -11.58 7.58
N ILE A 309 -3.03 -10.70 8.27
CA ILE A 309 -4.42 -10.37 7.92
C ILE A 309 -4.47 -9.59 6.60
N ARG A 310 -3.51 -8.67 6.38
CA ARG A 310 -3.41 -7.93 5.11
C ARG A 310 -3.00 -8.85 3.95
N GLN A 311 -2.13 -9.82 4.19
CA GLN A 311 -1.78 -10.88 3.24
C GLN A 311 -3.01 -11.70 2.86
N ALA A 312 -3.78 -12.19 3.84
CA ALA A 312 -5.04 -12.86 3.58
C ALA A 312 -6.06 -11.97 2.84
N ALA A 313 -6.09 -10.66 3.10
CA ALA A 313 -6.95 -9.72 2.36
C ALA A 313 -6.55 -9.53 0.89
N LYS A 314 -5.30 -9.83 0.54
CA LYS A 314 -4.80 -9.92 -0.84
C LYS A 314 -5.17 -11.28 -1.46
N ASP A 315 -4.87 -12.37 -0.76
CA ASP A 315 -5.04 -13.74 -1.27
C ASP A 315 -6.51 -14.13 -1.44
N TYR A 316 -7.37 -13.75 -0.48
CA TYR A 316 -8.81 -14.00 -0.52
C TYR A 316 -9.61 -12.87 -1.16
N TRP A 317 -8.97 -11.92 -1.85
CA TRP A 317 -9.65 -10.74 -2.41
C TRP A 317 -10.91 -11.08 -3.23
N ASN A 318 -10.88 -12.16 -4.02
CA ASN A 318 -12.01 -12.56 -4.88
C ASN A 318 -13.20 -13.10 -4.07
N PHE A 319 -12.96 -13.63 -2.88
CA PHE A 319 -13.95 -14.32 -2.05
C PHE A 319 -14.47 -13.47 -0.88
N ALA A 320 -13.63 -12.61 -0.32
CA ALA A 320 -13.90 -11.91 0.92
C ALA A 320 -13.61 -10.40 0.84
N SER A 321 -14.20 -9.65 1.77
CA SER A 321 -13.90 -8.24 2.02
C SER A 321 -13.75 -8.04 3.51
N PHE A 322 -12.72 -7.30 3.92
CA PHE A 322 -12.30 -7.20 5.31
C PHE A 322 -12.53 -5.79 5.86
N ALA A 323 -12.93 -5.69 7.12
CA ALA A 323 -13.11 -4.42 7.85
C ALA A 323 -12.73 -4.59 9.32
N PHE A 324 -12.24 -3.53 9.94
CA PHE A 324 -12.04 -3.47 11.40
C PHE A 324 -13.14 -2.61 12.05
N ILE A 325 -13.46 -2.93 13.29
CA ILE A 325 -14.43 -2.22 14.13
C ILE A 325 -13.79 -2.02 15.50
N LEU A 326 -13.85 -0.79 16.01
CA LEU A 326 -13.42 -0.48 17.37
C LEU A 326 -14.56 -0.85 18.32
N TRP A 327 -14.41 -1.96 19.04
CA TRP A 327 -15.41 -2.41 20.00
C TRP A 327 -15.34 -1.55 21.27
N ARG A 328 -16.50 -1.08 21.72
CA ARG A 328 -16.67 -0.30 22.96
C ARG A 328 -17.79 -0.93 23.77
N GLU A 329 -17.62 -0.96 25.10
CA GLU A 329 -18.59 -1.54 26.02
C GLU A 329 -19.96 -0.84 25.94
N GLU A 330 -19.97 0.48 25.73
CA GLU A 330 -21.17 1.30 25.46
C GLU A 330 -22.02 0.78 24.26
N GLU A 331 -21.37 0.22 23.25
CA GLU A 331 -22.02 -0.30 22.04
C GLU A 331 -22.21 -1.83 22.07
N SER A 332 -21.80 -2.51 23.15
CA SER A 332 -21.83 -3.97 23.27
C SER A 332 -23.22 -4.57 22.97
N SER A 333 -24.28 -3.94 23.48
CA SER A 333 -25.67 -4.33 23.23
C SER A 333 -26.07 -4.29 21.75
N TYR A 334 -25.57 -3.29 21.01
CA TYR A 334 -25.77 -3.17 19.56
C TYR A 334 -25.00 -4.27 18.82
N TRP A 335 -23.72 -4.48 19.13
CA TRP A 335 -22.89 -5.48 18.47
C TRP A 335 -23.33 -6.92 18.76
N LEU A 336 -23.85 -7.17 19.97
CA LEU A 336 -24.51 -8.43 20.35
C LEU A 336 -25.80 -8.65 19.56
N GLY A 337 -26.68 -7.66 19.48
CA GLY A 337 -27.94 -7.75 18.73
C GLY A 337 -27.76 -7.85 17.21
N ALA A 338 -26.76 -7.16 16.65
CA ALA A 338 -26.52 -7.13 15.21
C ALA A 338 -25.71 -8.34 14.70
N PHE A 339 -24.70 -8.78 15.46
CA PHE A 339 -23.73 -9.78 14.98
C PHE A 339 -23.42 -10.90 15.97
N GLY A 340 -24.03 -10.93 17.17
CA GLY A 340 -23.73 -11.92 18.21
C GLY A 340 -22.43 -11.66 18.99
N VAL A 341 -21.81 -10.50 18.83
CA VAL A 341 -20.50 -10.20 19.43
C VAL A 341 -20.67 -9.63 20.85
N HIS A 342 -20.47 -10.47 21.86
CA HIS A 342 -20.53 -10.07 23.27
C HIS A 342 -19.21 -9.46 23.80
N SER A 343 -18.06 -9.82 23.21
CA SER A 343 -16.71 -9.40 23.65
C SER A 343 -15.76 -9.29 22.46
N ALA A 344 -14.70 -8.48 22.62
CA ALA A 344 -13.57 -8.39 21.70
C ALA A 344 -12.27 -8.84 22.39
N PRO A 345 -11.27 -9.40 21.67
CA PRO A 345 -11.21 -9.57 20.23
C PRO A 345 -12.20 -10.62 19.69
N ALA A 346 -12.74 -10.37 18.49
CA ALA A 346 -13.61 -11.31 17.79
C ALA A 346 -13.53 -11.16 16.26
N ILE A 347 -13.81 -12.24 15.54
CA ILE A 347 -13.91 -12.29 14.08
C ILE A 347 -15.32 -12.72 13.70
N VAL A 348 -15.98 -11.98 12.81
CA VAL A 348 -17.32 -12.29 12.32
C VAL A 348 -17.30 -12.49 10.81
N PHE A 349 -17.88 -13.61 10.35
CA PHE A 349 -18.10 -13.90 8.94
C PHE A 349 -19.59 -13.73 8.59
N LEU A 350 -19.88 -12.78 7.69
CA LEU A 350 -21.19 -12.57 7.09
C LEU A 350 -21.21 -13.18 5.69
N LYS A 351 -21.83 -14.35 5.54
CA LYS A 351 -21.93 -15.07 4.26
C LYS A 351 -23.04 -14.50 3.38
N ASP A 352 -24.28 -14.63 3.84
CA ASP A 352 -25.50 -14.31 3.08
C ASP A 352 -26.51 -13.51 3.92
N PRO A 353 -27.42 -12.75 3.28
CA PRO A 353 -28.53 -12.10 3.97
C PRO A 353 -29.41 -13.12 4.71
N GLY A 354 -29.81 -12.80 5.95
CA GLY A 354 -30.68 -13.66 6.76
C GLY A 354 -30.00 -14.90 7.38
N VAL A 355 -28.81 -15.28 6.92
CA VAL A 355 -28.01 -16.35 7.54
C VAL A 355 -27.36 -15.81 8.81
N LYS A 356 -27.37 -16.60 9.90
CA LYS A 356 -26.74 -16.22 11.18
C LYS A 356 -25.24 -16.01 10.98
N PRO A 357 -24.66 -14.89 11.47
CA PRO A 357 -23.22 -14.66 11.43
C PRO A 357 -22.43 -15.78 12.13
N VAL A 358 -21.30 -16.18 11.54
CA VAL A 358 -20.36 -17.09 12.22
C VAL A 358 -19.38 -16.23 13.01
N VAL A 359 -19.39 -16.35 14.33
CA VAL A 359 -18.58 -15.56 15.25
C VAL A 359 -17.52 -16.43 15.91
N HIS A 360 -16.27 -15.98 15.89
CA HIS A 360 -15.16 -16.56 16.65
C HIS A 360 -14.65 -15.53 17.66
N HIS A 361 -14.69 -15.86 18.94
CA HIS A 361 -14.16 -15.00 20.02
C HIS A 361 -12.71 -15.38 20.37
N GLY A 362 -11.97 -14.40 20.90
CA GLY A 362 -10.56 -14.57 21.28
C GLY A 362 -9.56 -14.19 20.19
N SER A 363 -8.29 -14.19 20.55
CA SER A 363 -7.16 -14.01 19.64
C SER A 363 -7.02 -15.22 18.71
N VAL A 364 -6.49 -14.98 17.51
CA VAL A 364 -6.39 -16.02 16.47
C VAL A 364 -5.03 -15.97 15.79
N ASN A 365 -4.29 -17.08 15.86
CA ASN A 365 -3.01 -17.25 15.18
C ASN A 365 -3.21 -17.46 13.67
N ASN A 366 -2.20 -17.15 12.86
CA ASN A 366 -2.28 -17.19 11.39
C ASN A 366 -2.83 -18.52 10.83
N SER A 367 -2.37 -19.66 11.35
CA SER A 367 -2.85 -21.00 10.93
C SER A 367 -4.35 -21.22 11.20
N ILE A 368 -4.81 -20.86 12.41
CA ILE A 368 -6.23 -20.96 12.80
C ILE A 368 -7.07 -20.00 11.95
N PHE A 369 -6.58 -18.79 11.70
CA PHE A 369 -7.25 -17.81 10.87
C PHE A 369 -7.40 -18.26 9.42
N LEU A 370 -6.36 -18.85 8.82
CA LEU A 370 -6.43 -19.42 7.48
C LEU A 370 -7.41 -20.60 7.41
N HIS A 371 -7.49 -21.45 8.44
CA HIS A 371 -8.50 -22.51 8.52
C HIS A 371 -9.93 -21.95 8.64
N LEU A 372 -10.15 -20.90 9.44
CA LEU A 372 -11.43 -20.20 9.52
C LEU A 372 -11.81 -19.55 8.18
N MET A 373 -10.84 -18.96 7.47
CA MET A 373 -11.03 -18.42 6.12
C MET A 373 -11.43 -19.50 5.13
N GLU A 374 -10.69 -20.62 5.04
CA GLU A 374 -11.01 -21.72 4.11
C GLU A 374 -12.42 -22.27 4.32
N ASN A 375 -12.85 -22.45 5.57
CA ASN A 375 -14.18 -22.94 5.92
C ASN A 375 -15.32 -21.93 5.68
N ASN A 376 -15.01 -20.63 5.59
CA ASN A 376 -16.02 -19.55 5.48
C ASN A 376 -15.87 -18.62 4.28
N LYS A 377 -14.94 -18.89 3.34
CA LYS A 377 -14.70 -18.04 2.15
C LYS A 377 -15.84 -18.04 1.14
N GLN A 378 -16.74 -19.02 1.18
CA GLN A 378 -17.87 -19.11 0.25
C GLN A 378 -19.18 -18.67 0.90
N GLN A 379 -20.03 -18.00 0.11
CA GLN A 379 -21.45 -17.83 0.42
C GLN A 379 -22.15 -19.19 0.42
N GLU A 380 -23.17 -19.36 1.25
CA GLU A 380 -24.06 -20.54 1.24
C GLU A 380 -24.82 -20.61 -0.09
N LEU A 381 -25.29 -19.45 -0.57
CA LEU A 381 -25.88 -19.28 -1.90
C LEU A 381 -24.90 -18.49 -2.78
N ARG A 382 -24.13 -19.20 -3.61
CA ARG A 382 -23.06 -18.57 -4.42
C ARG A 382 -23.63 -17.79 -5.60
N GLN A 383 -23.00 -16.66 -5.91
CA GLN A 383 -23.33 -15.89 -7.11
C GLN A 383 -22.90 -16.65 -8.37
N LEU A 384 -23.78 -16.72 -9.36
CA LEU A 384 -23.48 -17.21 -10.70
C LEU A 384 -22.64 -16.18 -11.47
N ARG A 385 -21.42 -16.55 -11.83
CA ARG A 385 -20.42 -15.74 -12.55
C ARG A 385 -19.71 -16.62 -13.56
N SER A 386 -18.99 -16.02 -14.49
CA SER A 386 -18.12 -16.73 -15.44
C SER A 386 -17.12 -17.69 -14.79
N VAL A 387 -16.66 -17.39 -13.57
CA VAL A 387 -15.69 -18.23 -12.83
C VAL A 387 -16.38 -19.30 -11.98
N THR A 388 -17.64 -19.10 -11.59
CA THR A 388 -18.39 -20.03 -10.71
C THR A 388 -19.40 -20.89 -11.47
N SER A 389 -19.79 -20.54 -12.69
CA SER A 389 -20.84 -21.23 -13.47
C SER A 389 -20.53 -22.71 -13.67
N MET A 390 -19.31 -23.03 -14.11
CA MET A 390 -18.86 -24.41 -14.28
C MET A 390 -18.75 -25.15 -12.93
N GLU A 391 -18.22 -24.52 -11.88
CA GLU A 391 -18.09 -25.12 -10.53
C GLU A 391 -19.47 -25.43 -9.90
N LEU A 392 -20.48 -24.63 -10.24
CA LEU A 392 -21.87 -24.78 -9.80
C LEU A 392 -22.70 -25.70 -10.71
N GLY A 393 -22.17 -26.16 -11.85
CA GLY A 393 -22.95 -26.88 -12.87
C GLY A 393 -24.08 -26.04 -13.47
N CYS A 394 -23.98 -24.72 -13.40
CA CYS A 394 -24.96 -23.75 -13.90
C CYS A 394 -24.46 -23.11 -15.20
N ASP A 395 -23.89 -23.94 -16.10
CA ASP A 395 -23.26 -23.51 -17.34
C ASP A 395 -23.63 -24.48 -18.48
N PRO A 396 -24.16 -23.99 -19.62
CA PRO A 396 -24.51 -24.83 -20.77
C PRO A 396 -23.30 -25.41 -21.51
N TYR A 397 -22.10 -24.88 -21.27
CA TYR A 397 -20.83 -25.45 -21.75
C TYR A 397 -20.15 -26.33 -20.67
N GLY A 398 -20.71 -26.37 -19.46
CA GLY A 398 -20.18 -27.10 -18.32
C GLY A 398 -20.70 -28.53 -18.19
N TYR A 399 -20.66 -29.04 -16.96
CA TYR A 399 -21.04 -30.40 -16.58
C TYR A 399 -21.68 -30.40 -15.18
N SER A 400 -22.39 -31.46 -14.83
CA SER A 400 -23.00 -31.58 -13.49
C SER A 400 -21.94 -31.72 -12.39
N ARG A 401 -22.22 -31.18 -11.20
CA ARG A 401 -21.40 -31.39 -9.99
C ARG A 401 -21.43 -32.84 -9.47
N ALA A 402 -22.31 -33.67 -10.01
CA ALA A 402 -22.45 -35.10 -9.68
C ALA A 402 -21.34 -35.95 -10.31
N SER A 403 -21.18 -35.88 -11.62
CA SER A 403 -20.11 -36.46 -12.44
C SER A 403 -20.21 -35.88 -13.86
N TYR A 404 -19.13 -35.95 -14.63
CA TYR A 404 -19.15 -35.72 -16.07
C TYR A 404 -20.21 -36.59 -16.78
N ASP A 405 -20.40 -37.83 -16.36
CA ASP A 405 -21.31 -38.81 -17.02
C ASP A 405 -22.80 -38.55 -16.77
N THR A 406 -23.13 -37.52 -15.97
CA THR A 406 -24.50 -37.18 -15.62
C THR A 406 -25.19 -36.47 -16.80
N MET A 407 -26.17 -37.15 -17.41
CA MET A 407 -26.88 -36.61 -18.58
C MET A 407 -27.88 -35.48 -18.25
N ILE A 408 -28.50 -35.50 -17.06
CA ILE A 408 -29.53 -34.53 -16.66
C ILE A 408 -29.20 -33.92 -15.30
N TRP A 409 -29.17 -32.59 -15.21
CA TRP A 409 -29.00 -31.86 -13.95
C TRP A 409 -29.78 -30.54 -13.95
N TYR A 410 -29.90 -29.93 -12.77
CA TYR A 410 -30.79 -28.82 -12.48
C TYR A 410 -30.04 -27.71 -11.74
N CYS A 411 -30.15 -26.47 -12.21
CA CYS A 411 -29.69 -25.29 -11.51
C CYS A 411 -30.87 -24.36 -11.20
N ALA A 412 -31.17 -24.17 -9.92
CA ALA A 412 -32.18 -23.24 -9.43
C ALA A 412 -31.53 -21.88 -9.14
N ILE A 413 -32.00 -20.84 -9.84
CA ILE A 413 -31.40 -19.50 -9.86
C ILE A 413 -32.41 -18.48 -9.34
N VAL A 414 -32.05 -17.81 -8.25
CA VAL A 414 -32.71 -16.58 -7.80
C VAL A 414 -32.09 -15.39 -8.53
N VAL A 415 -32.89 -14.55 -9.17
CA VAL A 415 -32.41 -13.39 -9.94
C VAL A 415 -33.09 -12.10 -9.50
N GLY A 416 -32.33 -11.02 -9.39
CA GLY A 416 -32.87 -9.69 -9.15
C GLY A 416 -31.80 -8.61 -9.09
N ARG A 417 -32.24 -7.36 -8.99
CA ARG A 417 -31.37 -6.22 -8.71
C ARG A 417 -31.02 -6.20 -7.21
N PRO A 418 -29.83 -5.70 -6.79
CA PRO A 418 -29.48 -5.60 -5.38
C PRO A 418 -30.49 -4.76 -4.58
N SER A 419 -31.33 -5.43 -3.79
CA SER A 419 -32.44 -4.84 -3.06
C SER A 419 -32.79 -5.63 -1.78
N LEU A 420 -33.67 -5.09 -0.94
CA LEU A 420 -34.15 -5.77 0.27
C LEU A 420 -34.98 -7.01 -0.10
N GLU A 421 -35.76 -6.92 -1.17
CA GLU A 421 -36.61 -7.98 -1.72
C GLU A 421 -35.75 -9.16 -2.23
N LEU A 422 -34.68 -8.88 -2.98
CA LEU A 422 -33.73 -9.91 -3.39
C LEU A 422 -33.07 -10.59 -2.17
N ASN A 423 -32.70 -9.82 -1.15
CA ASN A 423 -32.12 -10.37 0.07
C ASN A 423 -33.08 -11.31 0.81
N LYS A 424 -34.38 -10.98 0.89
CA LYS A 424 -35.40 -11.88 1.44
C LYS A 424 -35.55 -13.17 0.62
N MET A 425 -35.61 -13.08 -0.71
CA MET A 425 -35.69 -14.26 -1.58
C MET A 425 -34.45 -15.15 -1.44
N ARG A 426 -33.24 -14.56 -1.30
CA ARG A 426 -32.00 -15.31 -1.03
C ARG A 426 -32.05 -16.02 0.33
N GLU A 427 -32.55 -15.36 1.38
CA GLU A 427 -32.76 -15.98 2.70
C GLU A 427 -33.74 -17.16 2.62
N THR A 428 -34.88 -17.01 1.95
CA THR A 428 -35.84 -18.10 1.68
C THR A 428 -35.14 -19.25 0.94
N MET A 429 -34.30 -18.96 -0.06
CA MET A 429 -33.59 -19.99 -0.82
C MET A 429 -32.55 -20.74 0.01
N CYS A 430 -31.83 -20.06 0.92
CA CYS A 430 -30.96 -20.73 1.88
C CYS A 430 -31.75 -21.69 2.80
N ARG A 431 -32.94 -21.29 3.27
CA ARG A 431 -33.83 -22.15 4.06
C ARG A 431 -34.38 -23.33 3.27
N VAL A 432 -34.66 -23.17 1.98
CA VAL A 432 -35.01 -24.27 1.05
C VAL A 432 -33.84 -25.26 0.93
N GLN A 433 -32.62 -24.78 0.74
CA GLN A 433 -31.40 -25.61 0.68
C GLN A 433 -31.15 -26.36 2.01
N GLU A 434 -31.29 -25.69 3.15
CA GLU A 434 -31.26 -26.34 4.47
C GLU A 434 -32.33 -27.42 4.63
N THR A 435 -33.53 -27.20 4.08
CA THR A 435 -34.65 -28.15 4.17
C THR A 435 -34.32 -29.42 3.38
N PHE A 436 -33.81 -29.31 2.16
CA PHE A 436 -33.29 -30.46 1.40
C PHE A 436 -32.12 -31.15 2.10
N PHE A 437 -31.21 -30.39 2.71
CA PHE A 437 -30.09 -30.96 3.48
C PHE A 437 -30.57 -31.79 4.68
N LYS A 438 -31.49 -31.27 5.50
CA LYS A 438 -32.09 -32.00 6.63
C LYS A 438 -32.77 -33.29 6.19
N HIS A 439 -33.59 -33.24 5.13
CA HIS A 439 -34.23 -34.43 4.56
C HIS A 439 -33.24 -35.42 3.92
N SER A 440 -32.04 -35.00 3.51
CA SER A 440 -31.02 -35.90 2.94
C SER A 440 -30.25 -36.73 3.99
N GLN A 441 -30.29 -36.31 5.27
CA GLN A 441 -29.65 -36.98 6.41
C GLN A 441 -30.56 -37.99 7.11
N VAL A 442 -31.89 -37.79 7.06
CA VAL A 442 -32.85 -38.78 7.58
C VAL A 442 -32.93 -39.92 6.58
N ASP A 443 -32.53 -41.12 6.99
CA ASP A 443 -32.67 -42.31 6.13
C ASP A 443 -34.15 -42.56 5.81
N ALA A 444 -34.40 -43.01 4.57
CA ALA A 444 -35.70 -42.89 3.91
C ALA A 444 -36.76 -43.89 4.38
N SER A 445 -37.20 -43.77 5.64
CA SER A 445 -38.37 -44.46 6.19
C SER A 445 -39.35 -43.45 6.81
N SER A 446 -40.40 -43.10 6.06
CA SER A 446 -41.47 -42.11 6.37
C SER A 446 -40.97 -40.66 6.60
N GLU A 447 -41.53 -39.60 6.02
CA GLU A 447 -42.95 -39.36 5.77
C GLU A 447 -43.32 -38.74 4.39
N ASN A 448 -42.38 -38.26 3.56
CA ASN A 448 -42.69 -37.47 2.35
C ASN A 448 -42.21 -38.08 1.02
N GLN A 449 -43.00 -39.00 0.44
CA GLN A 449 -42.73 -39.57 -0.90
C GLN A 449 -42.65 -38.50 -2.02
N SER A 450 -43.39 -37.39 -1.89
CA SER A 450 -43.46 -36.31 -2.87
C SER A 450 -42.14 -35.53 -3.04
N LEU A 451 -41.26 -35.51 -2.04
CA LEU A 451 -39.98 -34.78 -2.08
C LEU A 451 -38.78 -35.67 -2.44
N ALA A 452 -38.96 -37.00 -2.48
CA ALA A 452 -37.87 -37.97 -2.55
C ALA A 452 -36.96 -37.79 -3.78
N THR A 453 -37.53 -37.47 -4.95
CA THR A 453 -36.80 -37.24 -6.21
C THR A 453 -35.88 -36.02 -6.13
N ALA A 454 -36.35 -34.90 -5.58
CA ALA A 454 -35.53 -33.70 -5.39
C ALA A 454 -34.48 -33.86 -4.28
N VAL A 455 -34.79 -34.61 -3.21
CA VAL A 455 -33.82 -34.94 -2.15
C VAL A 455 -32.70 -35.82 -2.71
N ASP A 456 -33.00 -36.83 -3.53
CA ASP A 456 -31.98 -37.64 -4.22
C ASP A 456 -31.16 -36.80 -5.22
N ALA A 457 -31.81 -35.96 -6.03
CA ALA A 457 -31.12 -35.05 -6.95
C ALA A 457 -30.18 -34.09 -6.20
N PHE A 458 -30.58 -33.56 -5.05
CA PHE A 458 -29.73 -32.74 -4.18
C PHE A 458 -28.57 -33.56 -3.58
N LYS A 459 -28.86 -34.72 -2.98
CA LYS A 459 -27.86 -35.63 -2.37
C LYS A 459 -26.80 -36.08 -3.37
N ARG A 460 -27.18 -36.34 -4.62
CA ARG A 460 -26.27 -36.67 -5.74
C ARG A 460 -25.59 -35.47 -6.39
N ARG A 461 -25.84 -34.24 -5.92
CA ARG A 461 -25.32 -32.97 -6.52
C ARG A 461 -25.80 -32.73 -7.96
N ARG A 462 -26.93 -33.31 -8.36
CA ARG A 462 -27.65 -33.02 -9.62
C ARG A 462 -28.48 -31.74 -9.51
N LEU A 463 -28.95 -31.36 -8.32
CA LEU A 463 -29.59 -30.07 -8.06
C LEU A 463 -28.61 -29.09 -7.41
N THR A 464 -28.50 -27.89 -7.96
CA THR A 464 -27.65 -26.82 -7.42
C THR A 464 -28.43 -25.52 -7.28
N PHE A 465 -28.02 -24.69 -6.31
CA PHE A 465 -28.65 -23.43 -5.97
C PHE A 465 -27.66 -22.28 -6.19
N ALA A 466 -28.10 -21.22 -6.86
CA ALA A 466 -27.29 -20.05 -7.14
C ALA A 466 -28.14 -18.76 -7.16
N TRP A 467 -27.48 -17.61 -7.19
CA TRP A 467 -28.16 -16.34 -7.44
C TRP A 467 -27.47 -15.49 -8.52
N LEU A 468 -28.24 -14.67 -9.23
CA LEU A 468 -27.81 -13.83 -10.34
C LEU A 468 -28.06 -12.35 -9.99
N ASP A 469 -27.04 -11.51 -10.14
CA ASP A 469 -27.19 -10.05 -10.04
C ASP A 469 -27.68 -9.52 -11.37
N GLY A 470 -28.98 -9.23 -11.42
CA GLY A 470 -29.66 -8.75 -12.62
C GLY A 470 -29.17 -7.37 -13.08
N GLU A 471 -28.59 -6.55 -12.19
CA GLU A 471 -28.03 -5.24 -12.57
C GLU A 471 -26.70 -5.42 -13.32
N LYS A 472 -25.78 -6.22 -12.79
CA LYS A 472 -24.51 -6.53 -13.47
C LYS A 472 -24.71 -7.42 -14.70
N GLN A 473 -25.55 -8.45 -14.63
CA GLN A 473 -25.70 -9.49 -15.66
C GLN A 473 -27.00 -9.31 -16.47
N LYS A 474 -27.23 -8.07 -16.94
CA LYS A 474 -28.44 -7.67 -17.67
C LYS A 474 -28.83 -8.65 -18.79
N ASP A 475 -27.91 -8.97 -19.70
CA ASP A 475 -28.27 -9.70 -20.92
C ASP A 475 -28.58 -11.18 -20.63
N TYR A 476 -27.86 -11.81 -19.69
CA TYR A 476 -28.19 -13.15 -19.17
C TYR A 476 -29.56 -13.15 -18.47
N CYS A 477 -29.81 -12.16 -17.62
CA CYS A 477 -31.09 -11.98 -16.92
C CYS A 477 -32.27 -11.81 -17.90
N GLN A 478 -32.09 -11.01 -18.96
CA GLN A 478 -33.11 -10.80 -20.00
C GLN A 478 -33.39 -12.04 -20.86
N PHE A 479 -32.38 -12.88 -21.10
CA PHE A 479 -32.52 -14.12 -21.87
C PHE A 479 -33.44 -15.14 -21.19
N TYR A 480 -33.27 -15.38 -19.88
CA TYR A 480 -34.07 -16.37 -19.14
C TYR A 480 -35.46 -15.88 -18.71
N ILE A 481 -35.60 -14.59 -18.41
CA ILE A 481 -36.88 -14.03 -17.91
C ILE A 481 -37.79 -13.54 -19.06
N GLY A 482 -37.21 -13.23 -20.22
CA GLY A 482 -37.89 -12.57 -21.32
C GLY A 482 -38.14 -11.08 -21.07
N GLN A 483 -38.32 -10.31 -22.16
CA GLN A 483 -38.40 -8.84 -22.09
C GLN A 483 -39.47 -8.33 -21.11
N ALA A 484 -40.70 -8.84 -21.22
CA ALA A 484 -41.84 -8.42 -20.40
C ALA A 484 -41.70 -8.70 -18.89
N GLY A 485 -40.79 -9.61 -18.49
CA GLY A 485 -40.49 -9.84 -17.08
C GLY A 485 -39.27 -9.09 -16.57
N SER A 486 -38.49 -8.46 -17.46
CA SER A 486 -37.16 -7.97 -17.15
C SER A 486 -37.11 -6.55 -16.56
N ASP A 487 -38.09 -5.69 -16.82
CA ASP A 487 -38.05 -4.26 -16.44
C ASP A 487 -37.94 -4.02 -14.93
N HIS A 488 -38.45 -4.95 -14.11
CA HIS A 488 -38.38 -4.88 -12.65
C HIS A 488 -37.28 -5.76 -12.04
N THR A 489 -36.56 -6.57 -12.84
CA THR A 489 -35.67 -7.63 -12.34
C THR A 489 -34.24 -7.54 -12.91
N CYS A 490 -34.05 -6.93 -14.09
CA CYS A 490 -32.78 -6.90 -14.84
C CYS A 490 -32.35 -5.46 -15.20
N GLY A 491 -31.04 -5.23 -15.32
CA GLY A 491 -30.44 -3.97 -15.73
C GLY A 491 -30.45 -2.89 -14.64
N GLN A 492 -30.15 -1.65 -15.05
CA GLN A 492 -30.14 -0.49 -14.16
C GLN A 492 -31.55 -0.10 -13.70
N ARG A 493 -31.66 0.42 -12.47
CA ARG A 493 -32.94 0.80 -11.85
C ARG A 493 -33.68 1.89 -12.64
N ARG A 494 -34.78 1.52 -13.29
CA ARG A 494 -35.73 2.41 -14.00
C ARG A 494 -37.05 2.64 -13.25
N SER A 495 -37.47 1.67 -12.44
CA SER A 495 -38.63 1.76 -11.54
C SER A 495 -38.18 1.91 -10.09
N VAL A 496 -39.06 2.43 -9.22
CA VAL A 496 -38.85 2.45 -7.76
C VAL A 496 -38.96 1.04 -7.16
N THR A 497 -39.69 0.14 -7.81
CA THR A 497 -39.92 -1.23 -7.36
C THR A 497 -38.98 -2.24 -8.00
N ASP A 498 -38.42 -3.11 -7.15
CA ASP A 498 -37.52 -4.19 -7.53
C ASP A 498 -38.20 -5.53 -7.19
N ILE A 499 -38.32 -6.42 -8.18
CA ILE A 499 -39.04 -7.69 -8.04
C ILE A 499 -38.05 -8.83 -8.35
N PRO A 500 -37.61 -9.63 -7.37
CA PRO A 500 -36.82 -10.82 -7.62
C PRO A 500 -37.67 -11.89 -8.30
N ARG A 501 -37.03 -12.82 -9.02
CA ARG A 501 -37.68 -14.00 -9.61
C ARG A 501 -36.85 -15.24 -9.32
N LEU A 502 -37.50 -16.39 -9.26
CA LEU A 502 -36.88 -17.70 -9.15
C LEU A 502 -37.19 -18.50 -10.43
N PHE A 503 -36.18 -19.18 -10.98
CA PHE A 503 -36.36 -20.14 -12.08
C PHE A 503 -35.39 -21.31 -11.96
N VAL A 504 -35.73 -22.43 -12.59
CA VAL A 504 -34.86 -23.61 -12.71
C VAL A 504 -34.48 -23.79 -14.17
N ILE A 505 -33.19 -23.98 -14.43
CA ILE A 505 -32.68 -24.51 -15.69
C ILE A 505 -32.44 -26.02 -15.51
N ARG A 506 -33.12 -26.84 -16.33
CA ARG A 506 -32.78 -28.24 -16.56
C ARG A 506 -31.84 -28.31 -17.76
N TYR A 507 -30.67 -28.90 -17.55
CA TYR A 507 -29.69 -29.19 -18.60
C TYR A 507 -29.81 -30.66 -19.02
N LEU A 508 -29.71 -30.91 -20.32
CA LEU A 508 -29.64 -32.23 -20.94
C LEU A 508 -28.38 -32.30 -21.81
N ARG A 509 -27.41 -33.14 -21.45
CA ARG A 509 -26.18 -33.32 -22.23
C ARG A 509 -26.48 -34.01 -23.56
N ASN A 510 -26.07 -33.42 -24.67
CA ASN A 510 -26.20 -34.06 -25.98
C ASN A 510 -25.04 -35.06 -26.18
N GLY A 511 -25.32 -36.36 -26.02
CA GLY A 511 -24.30 -37.41 -26.18
C GLY A 511 -23.61 -37.39 -27.56
N SER A 512 -24.39 -37.17 -28.63
CA SER A 512 -23.91 -37.19 -30.02
C SER A 512 -22.86 -36.11 -30.36
N ALA A 513 -22.80 -35.02 -29.60
CA ALA A 513 -21.86 -33.92 -29.87
C ALA A 513 -20.47 -34.13 -29.25
N VAL A 514 -20.32 -35.11 -28.35
CA VAL A 514 -19.07 -35.34 -27.61
C VAL A 514 -18.17 -36.35 -28.34
N ASP A 515 -18.73 -37.43 -28.85
CA ASP A 515 -17.98 -38.51 -29.51
C ASP A 515 -17.16 -37.99 -30.71
N LEU A 516 -17.74 -37.08 -31.49
CA LEU A 516 -17.09 -36.37 -32.59
C LEU A 516 -15.78 -35.65 -32.18
N ARG A 517 -15.66 -35.16 -30.94
CA ARG A 517 -14.44 -34.49 -30.45
C ARG A 517 -13.35 -35.45 -30.03
N THR A 518 -13.71 -36.66 -29.59
CA THR A 518 -12.74 -37.71 -29.24
C THR A 518 -12.03 -38.21 -30.51
N GLU A 519 -12.77 -38.34 -31.62
CA GLU A 519 -12.21 -38.67 -32.93
C GLU A 519 -11.47 -37.48 -33.58
N GLN A 520 -12.07 -36.28 -33.62
CA GLN A 520 -11.46 -35.12 -34.30
C GLN A 520 -10.15 -34.61 -33.70
N LYS A 521 -9.84 -34.90 -32.43
CA LYS A 521 -8.51 -34.58 -31.84
C LYS A 521 -7.33 -35.20 -32.61
N THR A 522 -7.58 -36.19 -33.47
CA THR A 522 -6.56 -36.82 -34.32
C THR A 522 -6.28 -36.07 -35.64
N ASN A 523 -7.15 -35.15 -36.07
CA ASN A 523 -7.10 -34.54 -37.41
C ASN A 523 -6.93 -33.00 -37.36
N TRP A 524 -5.69 -32.53 -37.56
CA TRP A 524 -5.29 -31.12 -37.47
C TRP A 524 -5.83 -30.14 -38.54
N LYS A 525 -6.86 -30.52 -39.32
CA LYS A 525 -7.31 -29.77 -40.52
C LYS A 525 -8.79 -29.39 -40.53
N SER A 526 -9.26 -28.63 -39.54
CA SER A 526 -10.59 -27.98 -39.63
C SER A 526 -10.79 -26.76 -38.69
N SER A 527 -9.90 -25.75 -38.71
CA SER A 527 -10.08 -24.55 -37.87
C SER A 527 -11.43 -23.84 -38.08
N LEU A 528 -11.88 -23.72 -39.33
CA LEU A 528 -13.17 -23.10 -39.68
C LEU A 528 -14.41 -23.86 -39.18
N VAL A 529 -14.29 -25.17 -38.95
CA VAL A 529 -15.37 -26.00 -38.37
C VAL A 529 -15.29 -25.96 -36.84
N GLN A 530 -14.08 -25.81 -36.28
CA GLN A 530 -13.87 -25.61 -34.85
C GLN A 530 -14.63 -24.38 -34.33
N ASP A 531 -14.58 -23.27 -35.09
CA ASP A 531 -15.28 -22.03 -34.76
C ASP A 531 -16.81 -22.20 -34.84
N LEU A 532 -17.32 -22.83 -35.91
CA LEU A 532 -18.76 -23.10 -36.07
C LEU A 532 -19.34 -24.07 -35.02
N ILE A 533 -18.55 -25.06 -34.57
CA ILE A 533 -18.92 -25.97 -33.46
C ILE A 533 -18.72 -25.30 -32.08
N SER A 534 -18.03 -24.15 -32.01
CA SER A 534 -17.89 -23.37 -30.77
C SER A 534 -19.07 -22.42 -30.48
N ASP A 535 -19.97 -22.22 -31.46
CA ASP A 535 -21.07 -21.25 -31.38
C ASP A 535 -22.40 -21.82 -30.84
N SER A 536 -22.51 -23.13 -30.61
CA SER A 536 -23.70 -23.79 -30.04
C SER A 536 -23.48 -24.33 -28.62
N ASP A 537 -24.48 -24.16 -27.75
CA ASP A 537 -24.49 -24.68 -26.38
C ASP A 537 -24.41 -26.22 -26.34
N LEU A 538 -23.57 -26.78 -25.46
CA LEU A 538 -23.26 -28.23 -25.42
C LEU A 538 -24.34 -29.07 -24.73
N ALA A 539 -25.08 -28.46 -23.82
CA ALA A 539 -26.27 -29.02 -23.20
C ALA A 539 -27.53 -28.31 -23.72
N GLY A 540 -28.55 -29.09 -24.07
CA GLY A 540 -29.89 -28.58 -24.31
C GLY A 540 -30.50 -28.07 -23.01
N GLN A 541 -31.22 -26.94 -23.07
CA GLN A 541 -31.74 -26.26 -21.89
C GLN A 541 -33.27 -26.19 -21.89
N PHE A 542 -33.87 -26.39 -20.71
CA PHE A 542 -35.29 -26.15 -20.44
C PHE A 542 -35.43 -25.27 -19.20
N VAL A 543 -36.34 -24.30 -19.20
CA VAL A 543 -36.43 -23.26 -18.18
C VAL A 543 -37.84 -23.21 -17.60
N ALA A 544 -37.96 -23.39 -16.29
CA ALA A 544 -39.22 -23.29 -15.55
C ALA A 544 -39.16 -22.11 -14.57
N GLY A 545 -40.00 -21.09 -14.78
CA GLY A 545 -40.11 -19.94 -13.88
C GLY A 545 -41.15 -20.16 -12.77
N TYR A 546 -40.79 -19.80 -11.53
CA TYR A 546 -41.69 -19.82 -10.39
C TYR A 546 -42.62 -18.59 -10.39
N LYS A 547 -43.86 -18.78 -9.93
CA LYS A 547 -44.90 -17.74 -9.85
C LYS A 547 -45.74 -17.79 -8.55
N GLY A 548 -45.36 -18.64 -7.60
CA GLY A 548 -46.03 -18.74 -6.30
C GLY A 548 -45.51 -17.70 -5.32
N GLU A 549 -45.86 -17.85 -4.04
CA GLU A 549 -45.39 -16.98 -2.97
C GLU A 549 -43.98 -17.37 -2.49
N ASP A 550 -43.29 -16.46 -1.81
CA ASP A 550 -41.92 -16.64 -1.31
C ASP A 550 -41.84 -17.57 -0.07
N ASP A 551 -42.67 -18.62 -0.03
CA ASP A 551 -42.72 -19.63 1.03
C ASP A 551 -41.82 -20.84 0.73
N VAL A 552 -41.14 -21.33 1.77
CA VAL A 552 -40.21 -22.47 1.71
C VAL A 552 -40.94 -23.77 1.32
N SER A 553 -42.17 -23.97 1.80
CA SER A 553 -42.97 -25.18 1.54
C SER A 553 -43.49 -25.20 0.11
N GLN A 554 -44.00 -24.07 -0.39
CA GLN A 554 -44.41 -23.93 -1.79
C GLN A 554 -43.24 -24.13 -2.75
N ILE A 555 -42.07 -23.52 -2.48
CA ILE A 555 -40.89 -23.63 -3.34
C ILE A 555 -40.31 -25.06 -3.34
N THR A 556 -40.21 -25.72 -2.18
CA THR A 556 -39.71 -27.11 -2.09
C THR A 556 -40.62 -28.09 -2.84
N ALA A 557 -41.94 -27.98 -2.69
CA ALA A 557 -42.91 -28.79 -3.42
C ALA A 557 -42.87 -28.52 -4.94
N TRP A 558 -42.74 -27.26 -5.35
CA TRP A 558 -42.59 -26.89 -6.76
C TRP A 558 -41.32 -27.47 -7.38
N LEU A 559 -40.17 -27.35 -6.70
CA LEU A 559 -38.90 -27.95 -7.14
C LEU A 559 -39.00 -29.46 -7.30
N ALA A 560 -39.64 -30.15 -6.36
CA ALA A 560 -39.86 -31.60 -6.42
C ALA A 560 -40.72 -32.01 -7.62
N ASN A 561 -41.80 -31.27 -7.90
CA ASN A 561 -42.64 -31.51 -9.07
C ASN A 561 -41.86 -31.29 -10.38
N ILE A 562 -41.09 -30.20 -10.50
CA ILE A 562 -40.28 -29.90 -11.70
C ILE A 562 -39.19 -30.97 -11.94
N ILE A 563 -38.53 -31.45 -10.89
CA ILE A 563 -37.50 -32.50 -11.00
C ILE A 563 -38.14 -33.85 -11.32
N SER A 564 -39.30 -34.18 -10.71
CA SER A 564 -40.05 -35.40 -11.01
C SER A 564 -40.52 -35.44 -12.47
N ASP A 565 -41.13 -34.36 -12.97
CA ASP A 565 -41.54 -34.24 -14.38
C ASP A 565 -40.32 -34.24 -15.33
N GLY A 566 -39.22 -33.59 -14.94
CA GLY A 566 -37.99 -33.51 -15.73
C GLY A 566 -37.16 -34.79 -15.82
N ASP A 567 -37.26 -35.69 -14.84
CA ASP A 567 -36.61 -37.00 -14.85
C ASP A 567 -37.54 -38.10 -15.43
N SER A 568 -38.86 -37.89 -15.45
CA SER A 568 -39.83 -38.88 -15.96
C SER A 568 -40.34 -38.61 -17.39
N ARG A 569 -40.24 -37.39 -17.90
CA ARG A 569 -40.75 -37.00 -19.24
C ARG A 569 -39.65 -36.43 -20.13
N GLU A 570 -39.79 -36.68 -21.43
CA GLU A 570 -39.00 -35.99 -22.46
C GLU A 570 -39.53 -34.56 -22.65
N LEU A 571 -38.96 -33.62 -21.90
CA LEU A 571 -39.25 -32.19 -22.03
C LEU A 571 -38.50 -31.56 -23.22
N PRO A 572 -39.11 -30.62 -23.96
CA PRO A 572 -38.46 -29.91 -25.05
C PRO A 572 -37.28 -29.08 -24.52
N PHE A 573 -36.18 -29.04 -25.28
CA PHE A 573 -35.00 -28.26 -24.95
C PHE A 573 -34.63 -27.31 -26.09
N PHE A 574 -34.02 -26.17 -25.78
CA PHE A 574 -33.43 -25.27 -26.75
C PHE A 574 -31.90 -25.28 -26.66
N THR A 575 -31.24 -25.00 -27.78
CA THR A 575 -29.77 -24.88 -27.91
C THR A 575 -29.37 -23.47 -28.37
N LEU A 576 -30.22 -22.48 -28.10
CA LEU A 576 -29.94 -21.07 -28.36
C LEU A 576 -28.74 -20.60 -27.53
N ARG A 577 -27.81 -19.90 -28.17
CA ARG A 577 -26.58 -19.39 -27.54
C ARG A 577 -26.88 -18.58 -26.28
N THR A 578 -26.45 -19.08 -25.14
CA THR A 578 -26.59 -18.35 -23.87
C THR A 578 -25.63 -17.14 -23.83
N PRO A 579 -26.08 -15.95 -23.35
CA PRO A 579 -25.21 -14.79 -23.16
C PRO A 579 -24.04 -15.10 -22.21
N LYS A 580 -22.86 -14.52 -22.46
CA LYS A 580 -21.70 -14.71 -21.57
C LYS A 580 -21.95 -14.03 -20.21
N LEU A 581 -21.67 -14.75 -19.13
CA LEU A 581 -21.66 -14.20 -17.77
C LEU A 581 -20.52 -13.18 -17.62
N VAL A 582 -20.79 -12.10 -16.89
CA VAL A 582 -19.81 -11.02 -16.65
C VAL A 582 -18.57 -11.56 -15.89
N PRO A 583 -17.35 -11.08 -16.22
CA PRO A 583 -16.12 -11.40 -15.48
C PRO A 583 -16.15 -10.91 -14.04
N ASP A 584 -15.16 -11.34 -13.25
CA ASP A 584 -14.99 -10.87 -11.88
C ASP A 584 -14.72 -9.36 -11.80
N ASP A 585 -14.92 -8.80 -10.59
CA ASP A 585 -14.62 -7.39 -10.37
C ASP A 585 -13.11 -7.15 -10.59
N THR A 586 -12.76 -6.13 -11.38
CA THR A 586 -11.36 -5.77 -11.68
C THR A 586 -10.53 -5.63 -10.41
N GLU A 587 -9.22 -5.90 -10.51
CA GLU A 587 -8.30 -5.75 -9.38
C GLU A 587 -8.49 -4.40 -8.66
N PRO A 588 -8.44 -4.41 -7.32
CA PRO A 588 -8.89 -3.29 -6.52
C PRO A 588 -7.99 -2.08 -6.73
N ILE A 589 -8.57 -0.89 -6.60
CA ILE A 589 -7.87 0.39 -6.78
C ILE A 589 -6.63 0.49 -5.89
N TRP A 590 -6.50 -0.23 -4.77
CA TRP A 590 -5.27 -0.23 -3.96
C TRP A 590 -4.06 -0.90 -4.66
N SER A 591 -4.26 -1.87 -5.57
CA SER A 591 -3.18 -2.42 -6.41
C SER A 591 -2.65 -1.36 -7.39
N ILE A 592 -3.56 -0.63 -8.04
CA ILE A 592 -3.28 0.48 -8.96
C ILE A 592 -2.70 1.68 -8.21
N THR A 593 -3.14 1.90 -6.96
CA THR A 593 -2.66 2.99 -6.09
C THR A 593 -1.31 2.64 -5.46
N ALA A 594 -0.93 1.38 -5.25
CA ALA A 594 0.44 1.04 -4.88
C ALA A 594 1.43 1.47 -5.98
N GLN A 595 1.06 1.26 -7.26
CA GLN A 595 1.82 1.77 -8.41
C GLN A 595 1.72 3.30 -8.57
N ASN A 596 0.60 3.91 -8.15
CA ASN A 596 0.30 5.33 -8.31
C ASN A 596 -0.01 6.03 -6.98
N ILE A 597 0.82 5.87 -5.93
CA ILE A 597 0.65 6.68 -4.71
C ILE A 597 1.03 8.11 -5.11
N PRO A 598 0.09 9.06 -5.16
CA PRO A 598 0.41 10.41 -5.58
C PRO A 598 0.97 11.15 -4.36
N LEU A 599 2.25 10.91 -4.07
CA LEU A 599 3.19 11.88 -3.52
C LEU A 599 2.65 12.82 -2.40
N LYS A 600 1.76 12.36 -1.52
CA LYS A 600 1.47 13.06 -0.24
C LYS A 600 2.70 13.08 0.67
N ASN A 601 3.56 12.06 0.52
CA ASN A 601 4.93 12.07 1.03
C ASN A 601 5.87 13.04 0.30
N LEU A 602 5.44 13.84 -0.68
CA LEU A 602 6.29 14.90 -1.24
C LEU A 602 6.68 15.91 -0.15
N LYS A 603 5.83 16.21 0.85
CA LYS A 603 6.24 17.08 1.97
C LYS A 603 7.33 16.43 2.83
N HIS A 604 7.20 15.14 3.19
CA HIS A 604 8.24 14.43 3.94
C HIS A 604 9.46 14.05 3.10
N SER A 605 9.35 13.97 1.78
CA SER A 605 10.45 13.73 0.84
C SER A 605 11.14 15.03 0.41
N ILE A 606 10.47 16.19 0.50
CA ILE A 606 11.09 17.51 0.40
C ILE A 606 11.77 17.88 1.73
N LEU A 607 11.15 17.61 2.89
CA LEU A 607 11.86 17.68 4.18
C LEU A 607 13.00 16.65 4.24
N GLY A 608 12.80 15.46 3.70
CA GLY A 608 13.83 14.41 3.55
C GLY A 608 14.90 14.74 2.51
N SER A 609 14.60 15.62 1.55
CA SER A 609 15.58 16.22 0.64
C SER A 609 16.32 17.39 1.29
N LEU A 610 15.69 18.10 2.22
CA LEU A 610 16.31 19.13 3.05
C LEU A 610 17.25 18.51 4.11
N SER A 611 16.92 17.35 4.68
CA SER A 611 17.90 16.54 5.43
C SER A 611 18.88 15.82 4.50
N GLY A 612 18.50 15.46 3.27
CA GLY A 612 19.43 14.98 2.24
C GLY A 612 20.54 15.97 1.88
N LEU A 613 20.34 17.27 2.09
CA LEU A 613 21.38 18.29 1.97
C LEU A 613 22.43 18.26 3.10
N SER A 614 22.18 17.58 4.23
CA SER A 614 23.24 17.36 5.24
C SER A 614 24.31 16.38 4.75
N ILE A 615 23.93 15.40 3.92
CA ILE A 615 24.87 14.48 3.27
C ILE A 615 25.84 15.25 2.34
N TYR A 616 25.36 16.38 1.79
CA TYR A 616 26.16 17.33 1.01
C TYR A 616 26.77 18.47 1.85
N ARG A 617 26.72 18.47 3.20
CA ARG A 617 27.51 19.41 4.02
C ARG A 617 28.97 18.97 4.17
N GLU A 618 29.21 17.67 4.09
CA GLU A 618 30.52 17.05 4.37
C GLU A 618 31.30 16.73 3.08
N ASP A 619 30.74 17.02 1.89
CA ASP A 619 31.41 16.75 0.62
C ASP A 619 32.27 17.96 0.21
N PRO A 620 33.62 17.87 0.24
CA PRO A 620 34.48 18.99 -0.11
C PRO A 620 34.40 19.40 -1.59
N ARG A 621 33.75 18.58 -2.45
CA ARG A 621 33.60 18.85 -3.89
C ARG A 621 32.44 19.79 -4.23
N VAL A 622 31.47 19.97 -3.32
CA VAL A 622 30.27 20.79 -3.59
C VAL A 622 30.63 22.27 -3.84
N GLY A 623 31.51 22.86 -3.03
CA GLY A 623 32.03 24.21 -3.26
C GLY A 623 32.68 24.38 -4.65
N PRO A 624 33.67 23.54 -5.02
CA PRO A 624 34.22 23.48 -6.37
C PRO A 624 33.20 23.32 -7.50
N PHE A 625 32.16 22.48 -7.33
CA PHE A 625 31.10 22.34 -8.35
C PHE A 625 30.23 23.59 -8.49
N LEU A 626 29.89 24.26 -7.38
CA LEU A 626 29.18 25.55 -7.40
C LEU A 626 30.02 26.64 -8.09
N LEU A 627 31.32 26.66 -7.81
CA LEU A 627 32.27 27.59 -8.43
C LEU A 627 32.42 27.32 -9.95
N LEU A 628 32.50 26.06 -10.36
CA LEU A 628 32.47 25.66 -11.78
C LEU A 628 31.16 26.10 -12.47
N GLY A 629 30.01 25.94 -11.79
CA GLY A 629 28.72 26.43 -12.28
C GLY A 629 28.65 27.96 -12.41
N ALA A 630 29.27 28.70 -11.49
CA ALA A 630 29.43 30.15 -11.58
C ALA A 630 30.29 30.55 -12.80
N LEU A 631 31.42 29.86 -13.03
CA LEU A 631 32.29 30.11 -14.18
C LEU A 631 31.61 29.80 -15.52
N ILE A 632 30.89 28.67 -15.63
CA ILE A 632 30.15 28.31 -16.84
C ILE A 632 29.02 29.32 -17.11
N SER A 633 28.28 29.74 -16.08
CA SER A 633 27.21 30.74 -16.26
C SER A 633 27.76 32.13 -16.62
N LEU A 634 28.88 32.57 -16.03
CA LEU A 634 29.60 33.77 -16.49
C LEU A 634 30.02 33.66 -17.96
N GLY A 635 30.59 32.51 -18.35
CA GLY A 635 31.00 32.23 -19.74
C GLY A 635 29.84 32.30 -20.73
N THR A 636 28.67 31.71 -20.41
CA THR A 636 27.51 31.76 -21.31
C THR A 636 26.88 33.15 -21.41
N ILE A 637 26.91 33.97 -20.34
CA ILE A 637 26.47 35.37 -20.40
C ILE A 637 27.43 36.22 -21.24
N TRP A 638 28.75 36.02 -21.09
CA TRP A 638 29.77 36.69 -21.89
C TRP A 638 29.59 36.35 -23.38
N LEU A 639 29.47 35.05 -23.70
CA LEU A 639 29.36 34.57 -25.08
C LEU A 639 28.06 35.01 -25.77
N ARG A 640 26.94 35.11 -25.03
CA ARG A 640 25.69 35.72 -25.54
C ARG A 640 25.79 37.23 -25.75
N ARG A 641 26.62 37.94 -24.99
CA ARG A 641 26.80 39.40 -25.13
C ARG A 641 27.79 39.75 -26.25
N SER A 642 28.85 38.96 -26.44
CA SER A 642 29.80 39.15 -27.54
C SER A 642 29.22 38.87 -28.93
N GLN A 643 28.03 38.24 -29.00
CA GLN A 643 27.28 38.03 -30.24
C GLN A 643 26.31 39.18 -30.59
N VAL A 644 26.26 40.25 -29.78
CA VAL A 644 25.34 41.38 -29.97
C VAL A 644 26.13 42.68 -30.14
N GLN A 645 26.12 43.21 -31.38
CA GLN A 645 26.77 44.43 -31.89
C GLN A 645 28.29 44.35 -32.22
N PRO A 646 28.77 45.13 -33.22
CA PRO A 646 28.12 46.28 -33.87
C PRO A 646 27.92 46.20 -35.40
N SER A 647 26.84 46.83 -35.89
CA SER A 647 26.75 47.36 -37.26
C SER A 647 25.60 48.37 -37.39
N GLU A 648 25.88 49.65 -37.13
CA GLU A 648 25.13 50.77 -37.71
C GLU A 648 26.02 51.40 -38.79
N GLN A 649 25.56 51.44 -40.05
CA GLN A 649 25.64 52.63 -40.92
C GLN A 649 25.02 52.41 -42.33
N ASN A 650 24.27 53.43 -42.74
CA ASN A 650 24.05 53.92 -44.12
C ASN A 650 23.22 53.09 -45.14
N GLN A 651 22.06 53.66 -45.53
CA GLN A 651 21.50 53.52 -46.89
C GLN A 651 22.35 54.31 -47.90
N PRO A 652 22.30 53.98 -49.21
CA PRO A 652 21.37 54.71 -50.10
C PRO A 652 20.66 53.85 -51.18
N ASN A 653 19.65 54.44 -51.84
CA ASN A 653 18.81 53.82 -52.88
C ASN A 653 19.49 53.72 -54.26
N SER A 654 19.10 52.73 -55.09
CA SER A 654 18.59 52.98 -56.47
C SER A 654 17.93 51.76 -57.16
N ASN A 655 16.74 52.01 -57.70
CA ASN A 655 16.13 51.57 -58.98
C ASN A 655 15.97 50.08 -59.43
N GLN A 656 14.71 49.77 -59.79
CA GLN A 656 14.13 48.68 -60.61
C GLN A 656 14.62 48.67 -62.08
N PRO A 657 14.40 47.62 -62.93
CA PRO A 657 13.14 46.88 -63.26
C PRO A 657 13.27 45.31 -63.32
N SER A 658 12.30 44.45 -63.69
CA SER A 658 10.80 44.41 -63.74
C SER A 658 10.29 42.96 -64.03
N GLU A 659 8.97 42.75 -64.13
CA GLU A 659 8.22 41.55 -64.64
C GLU A 659 8.23 40.25 -63.80
N SER A 660 7.12 39.51 -63.63
CA SER A 660 5.68 39.78 -63.88
C SER A 660 4.76 38.85 -63.04
N ASN A 661 3.44 39.11 -63.07
CA ASN A 661 2.32 38.23 -62.68
C ASN A 661 1.93 38.05 -61.18
N GLN A 662 1.15 39.02 -60.70
CA GLN A 662 0.00 38.85 -59.77
C GLN A 662 -1.31 38.71 -60.60
N PRO A 663 -2.56 38.52 -60.08
CA PRO A 663 -3.11 38.91 -58.75
C PRO A 663 -4.00 37.79 -58.09
N SER A 664 -4.84 37.95 -57.06
CA SER A 664 -5.36 39.11 -56.29
C SER A 664 -5.91 38.67 -54.92
N GLN A 665 -5.77 39.51 -53.89
CA GLN A 665 -6.76 39.64 -52.79
C GLN A 665 -6.88 41.12 -52.39
N PRO A 666 -8.10 41.63 -52.08
CA PRO A 666 -8.30 43.05 -51.82
C PRO A 666 -8.14 43.44 -50.34
N SER A 667 -7.78 44.71 -50.14
CA SER A 667 -7.64 45.42 -48.88
C SER A 667 -8.95 45.97 -48.30
N SER A 668 -8.98 46.27 -47.00
CA SER A 668 -9.43 47.60 -46.53
C SER A 668 -8.93 47.94 -45.12
N LYS A 669 -8.81 49.26 -44.86
CA LYS A 669 -8.57 49.90 -43.54
C LYS A 669 -9.81 49.68 -42.63
N GLU A 670 -9.89 50.02 -41.34
CA GLU A 670 -9.63 51.34 -40.74
C GLU A 670 -9.75 51.34 -39.19
N GLU A 671 -9.90 52.53 -38.59
CA GLU A 671 -9.68 52.87 -37.17
C GLU A 671 -10.67 52.36 -36.11
N ARG A 672 -10.15 52.34 -34.86
CA ARG A 672 -10.81 52.65 -33.56
C ARG A 672 -12.35 52.65 -33.48
N LYS A 673 -12.85 51.87 -32.52
CA LYS A 673 -13.71 52.39 -31.43
C LYS A 673 -13.68 51.47 -30.19
N GLN A 674 -13.81 52.08 -29.01
CA GLN A 674 -13.98 51.39 -27.71
C GLN A 674 -15.49 51.17 -27.42
N ILE A 675 -15.81 50.64 -26.22
CA ILE A 675 -17.13 50.48 -25.55
C ILE A 675 -17.74 49.06 -25.70
N PRO A 676 -18.24 48.40 -24.64
CA PRO A 676 -17.77 48.36 -23.25
C PRO A 676 -17.63 46.90 -22.71
N ARG A 677 -17.27 46.73 -21.43
CA ARG A 677 -17.40 45.45 -20.72
C ARG A 677 -18.82 45.26 -20.20
N ASP A 678 -19.43 44.09 -20.39
CA ASP A 678 -20.63 43.70 -19.65
C ASP A 678 -20.46 42.39 -18.86
N ARG A 679 -20.60 42.56 -17.54
CA ARG A 679 -21.05 41.64 -16.49
C ARG A 679 -21.08 40.12 -16.77
N VAL A 680 -20.05 39.41 -16.30
CA VAL A 680 -20.24 38.05 -15.74
C VAL A 680 -20.57 38.17 -14.25
N ARG A 681 -21.63 37.49 -13.80
CA ARG A 681 -22.18 37.59 -12.44
C ARG A 681 -21.21 37.07 -11.38
N SER A 682 -21.10 37.84 -10.29
CA SER A 682 -20.49 37.38 -9.03
C SER A 682 -21.24 36.15 -8.49
N ARG A 683 -20.52 35.06 -8.22
CA ARG A 683 -21.02 33.93 -7.41
C ARG A 683 -20.42 34.03 -6.01
N SER A 684 -21.30 33.86 -5.02
CA SER A 684 -21.03 34.01 -3.59
C SER A 684 -19.85 33.17 -3.10
N ASN A 685 -18.95 33.80 -2.35
CA ASN A 685 -17.99 33.11 -1.47
C ASN A 685 -18.75 32.43 -0.31
N LYS A 686 -19.23 31.19 -0.54
CA LYS A 686 -19.42 30.23 0.53
C LYS A 686 -18.31 29.18 0.44
N LYS A 687 -17.48 29.10 1.48
CA LYS A 687 -16.52 28.01 1.66
C LYS A 687 -17.29 26.69 1.56
N PRO A 688 -16.85 25.69 0.78
CA PRO A 688 -17.31 24.33 1.02
C PRO A 688 -16.87 23.94 2.43
N THR A 689 -17.81 23.46 3.23
CA THR A 689 -17.49 22.82 4.52
C THR A 689 -16.56 21.63 4.26
N PRO A 690 -15.52 21.43 5.08
CA PRO A 690 -14.68 20.24 4.94
C PRO A 690 -15.54 19.00 5.15
N SER A 691 -15.37 18.00 4.27
CA SER A 691 -16.03 16.70 4.41
C SER A 691 -15.46 15.97 5.62
N MET A 692 -16.10 16.12 6.78
CA MET A 692 -15.88 15.22 7.90
C MET A 692 -16.35 13.82 7.52
N THR A 693 -15.41 12.90 7.23
CA THR A 693 -15.42 11.48 7.66
C THR A 693 -14.18 10.74 7.12
N ASP A 694 -12.99 11.29 7.39
CA ASP A 694 -11.74 10.52 7.45
C ASP A 694 -11.15 10.78 8.84
N PHE A 695 -11.24 9.82 9.76
CA PHE A 695 -10.61 9.89 11.08
C PHE A 695 -10.07 8.51 11.46
N GLU A 696 -8.77 8.32 11.27
CA GLU A 696 -7.97 7.42 12.10
C GLU A 696 -7.93 8.05 13.50
N PRO A 697 -8.24 7.33 14.60
CA PRO A 697 -8.06 7.87 15.93
C PRO A 697 -6.57 8.20 16.15
N SER A 698 -6.28 9.37 16.73
CA SER A 698 -4.93 9.95 16.81
C SER A 698 -3.87 9.04 17.45
N ASP A 699 -4.32 8.05 18.22
CA ASP A 699 -3.50 7.23 19.12
C ASP A 699 -3.57 5.73 18.76
N ALA A 700 -3.83 5.36 17.50
CA ALA A 700 -3.82 3.97 17.06
C ALA A 700 -2.40 3.34 17.12
N TYR A 701 -2.21 2.30 17.93
CA TYR A 701 -0.96 1.53 18.03
C TYR A 701 -1.23 0.02 18.07
N GLN A 702 -0.25 -0.81 17.71
CA GLN A 702 -0.36 -2.28 17.77
C GLN A 702 0.05 -2.81 19.16
N VAL A 703 -0.88 -3.43 19.89
CA VAL A 703 -0.69 -4.14 21.17
C VAL A 703 -0.22 -5.57 20.84
N PRO A 704 0.63 -6.23 21.65
CA PRO A 704 0.95 -7.63 21.41
C PRO A 704 -0.21 -8.53 21.85
N LEU A 705 -0.40 -9.65 21.14
CA LEU A 705 -1.13 -10.79 21.69
C LEU A 705 -0.34 -11.32 22.88
N SER A 706 -1.00 -11.49 24.02
CA SER A 706 -0.37 -12.10 25.20
C SER A 706 -0.56 -13.61 25.12
N ASP A 707 0.53 -14.34 24.94
CA ASP A 707 0.61 -15.70 25.47
C ASP A 707 0.61 -15.58 27.00
N SER A 708 -0.24 -16.37 27.66
CA SER A 708 -0.37 -16.36 29.13
C SER A 708 -0.55 -17.77 29.67
N ASP A 709 0.45 -18.62 29.42
CA ASP A 709 0.69 -19.84 30.20
C ASP A 709 1.79 -19.55 31.25
N SER A 710 1.44 -18.91 32.37
CA SER A 710 2.24 -18.95 33.60
C SER A 710 1.54 -18.36 34.86
N GLN A 711 0.41 -18.94 35.29
CA GLN A 711 0.16 -19.31 36.70
C GLN A 711 -1.08 -20.20 36.85
#